data_AF-A0A970N324-F1
#
_entry.id   AF-A0A970N324-F1
#
_cell.length_a   1.000
_cell.length_b   1.000
_cell.length_c   1.000
_cell.angle_alpha   90.00
_cell.angle_beta   90.00
_cell.angle_gamma   90.00
#
_symmetry.space_group_name_H-M   'P 1'
#
loop_
_entity.id
_entity.type
_entity.pdbx_description
1 polymer ?
#
loop_
_entity_poly.entity_id
_entity_poly.type
_entity_poly.pdbx_seq_one_letter_code
_entity_poly.pdbx_strand_id
1 'polypeptide(L)'
;MIAGMTRTLSGRLAVMLVVAMLMTIMSPAIAADTPKLESVVISSLTNLAGDLHINAGKAEGVTVGAEGAVLRDGKEIAKYRVVDVNWGVSRISVYDLQSGYTVKAGDQAPVRTSVQTTKSKSSTWKVVGAILGIGLIAALVSGGGGGSKGPSASDITVTIQKNSTSTADGDVTSTATISAKIDKANGEPIPDGTAAIFSTTAGTLNVTQTRTVAGVATAVLTYNSAIDTATEAKVTIRCAGKTQQVTISFTSSIELTADNKTIQAVGSGGAITETTVRATCRDILGNPVASGNVKFTTNIGHISDTAAIGAGGVASAVFTSETPGKAAIRATYSNSAANLNITIQAGPPSSVVVTSNKDTLASDGNSFARITADVKDAAGNPVTDGTVVNFSVEPDGGGGGNGTITDRATTTGGRATASLVTKDAGGVKSLPGVATVKAQVLAAGQPSTIPSPAADLQADVTVNFISTTVASVSLDATKKNIRGLDVVGNTTNLIVIVSTSDGHAVADDTAVTFTTNRGSISNVTKTYAGQATAVLTGDSSGGDGIATVTATAGGVTSAPLTIIFSGAPSAANCNIEIFPATLAKSGGSATITVTARDINNHPVVDNTPVTIVTSKGFVEPISNQTNDGVAAFTLRTSADAESPTEPGDGTVTATISAGGTGSNVILTKQFTVTP
;
A
#
# COMPACT_ATOMS: atom_id res chain seq x y z
N MET A 1 -22.99 31.89 -20.46
CA MET A 1 -23.45 30.67 -19.75
C MET A 1 -22.45 30.46 -18.61
N ILE A 2 -22.75 30.70 -17.33
CA ILE A 2 -23.78 30.08 -16.46
C ILE A 2 -23.48 28.58 -16.28
N ALA A 3 -23.29 27.99 -15.09
CA ALA A 3 -23.02 28.46 -13.71
C ALA A 3 -22.53 27.23 -12.89
N GLY A 4 -21.98 27.31 -11.67
CA GLY A 4 -21.63 28.45 -10.82
C GLY A 4 -20.85 28.01 -9.55
N MET A 5 -20.53 29.00 -8.71
CA MET A 5 -20.56 29.04 -7.22
C MET A 5 -20.30 27.74 -6.43
N THR A 6 -19.44 27.73 -5.39
CA THR A 6 -19.52 28.64 -4.23
C THR A 6 -18.25 29.43 -3.84
N ARG A 7 -18.49 30.56 -3.15
CA ARG A 7 -17.55 31.53 -2.54
C ARG A 7 -18.00 31.79 -1.09
N THR A 8 -17.23 32.24 -0.09
CA THR A 8 -15.77 32.45 0.17
C THR A 8 -15.63 32.40 1.73
N LEU A 9 -14.78 33.07 2.54
CA LEU A 9 -13.76 34.13 2.43
C LEU A 9 -12.82 34.10 3.66
N SER A 10 -11.62 34.68 3.54
CA SER A 10 -10.65 34.85 4.63
C SER A 10 -10.92 36.11 5.48
N GLY A 11 -10.49 36.09 6.76
CA GLY A 11 -9.75 37.24 7.32
C GLY A 11 -10.30 38.02 8.54
N ARG A 12 -9.42 38.11 9.55
CA ARG A 12 -9.07 39.29 10.38
C ARG A 12 -10.14 40.09 11.18
N LEU A 13 -9.86 40.16 12.49
CA LEU A 13 -9.95 41.32 13.40
C LEU A 13 -11.32 41.91 13.86
N ALA A 14 -11.36 42.08 15.19
CA ALA A 14 -11.70 43.32 15.91
C ALA A 14 -13.16 43.74 16.24
N VAL A 15 -13.41 43.75 17.56
CA VAL A 15 -13.90 44.92 18.35
C VAL A 15 -15.41 45.29 18.35
N MET A 16 -15.97 45.30 19.58
CA MET A 16 -17.18 46.00 20.05
C MET A 16 -18.56 45.56 19.48
N LEU A 17 -19.72 46.00 20.02
CA LEU A 17 -20.24 46.22 21.40
C LEU A 17 -21.67 46.80 21.26
N VAL A 18 -22.57 46.62 22.24
CA VAL A 18 -23.82 47.39 22.44
C VAL A 18 -24.94 47.25 21.37
N VAL A 19 -26.25 47.41 21.66
CA VAL A 19 -27.16 46.98 22.76
C VAL A 19 -28.61 47.36 22.37
N ALA A 20 -29.61 47.09 23.22
CA ALA A 20 -30.94 47.75 23.29
C ALA A 20 -32.07 47.16 22.38
N MET A 21 -33.36 47.26 22.73
CA MET A 21 -33.99 47.66 24.01
C MET A 21 -35.47 47.23 24.12
N LEU A 22 -35.93 46.88 25.33
CA LEU A 22 -37.07 47.48 26.07
C LEU A 22 -37.18 46.73 27.42
N MET A 23 -36.58 47.25 28.50
CA MET A 23 -37.21 48.16 29.46
C MET A 23 -38.43 47.60 30.22
N THR A 24 -38.21 47.27 31.49
CA THR A 24 -39.02 47.80 32.60
C THR A 24 -38.13 47.88 33.85
N ILE A 25 -38.42 48.81 34.75
CA ILE A 25 -37.54 49.17 35.88
C ILE A 25 -38.27 48.87 37.19
N MET A 26 -37.77 47.90 37.97
CA MET A 26 -37.94 47.87 39.43
C MET A 26 -36.97 46.88 40.08
N SER A 27 -36.51 47.19 41.30
CA SER A 27 -35.44 46.46 41.98
C SER A 27 -35.92 45.19 42.70
N PRO A 28 -35.19 44.06 42.58
CA PRO A 28 -35.18 43.02 43.59
C PRO A 28 -34.09 43.27 44.65
N ALA A 29 -34.20 42.58 45.78
CA ALA A 29 -33.46 42.82 47.02
C ALA A 29 -31.94 42.61 46.94
N ILE A 30 -31.24 43.17 47.93
CA ILE A 30 -29.93 42.69 48.37
C ILE A 30 -30.07 41.22 48.77
N ALA A 31 -29.60 40.31 47.91
CA ALA A 31 -29.19 39.00 48.37
C ALA A 31 -27.90 39.20 49.17
N ALA A 32 -27.93 38.92 50.47
CA ALA A 32 -26.70 38.86 51.25
C ALA A 32 -25.91 37.65 50.75
N ASP A 33 -24.71 37.90 50.21
CA ASP A 33 -23.77 36.84 49.83
C ASP A 33 -23.22 36.20 51.13
N THR A 34 -24.00 35.28 51.68
CA THR A 34 -23.61 34.51 52.87
C THR A 34 -22.38 33.69 52.50
N PRO A 35 -21.22 33.91 53.13
CA PRO A 35 -20.01 33.18 52.78
C PRO A 35 -20.28 31.70 52.89
N LYS A 36 -20.04 30.97 51.80
CA LYS A 36 -20.21 29.52 51.73
C LYS A 36 -19.23 28.87 52.70
N LEU A 37 -19.71 28.61 53.92
CA LEU A 37 -18.95 27.96 54.98
C LEU A 37 -18.27 26.71 54.44
N GLU A 38 -16.95 26.63 54.63
CA GLU A 38 -16.23 25.39 54.35
C GLU A 38 -16.84 24.28 55.21
N SER A 39 -17.12 23.14 54.58
CA SER A 39 -17.80 22.04 55.25
C SER A 39 -16.92 21.52 56.39
N VAL A 40 -17.40 21.59 57.63
CA VAL A 40 -16.63 21.12 58.79
C VAL A 40 -16.32 19.63 58.62
N VAL A 41 -15.05 19.29 58.58
CA VAL A 41 -14.51 17.95 58.37
C VAL A 41 -13.57 17.58 59.51
N ILE A 42 -13.43 16.27 59.71
CA ILE A 42 -12.42 15.70 60.60
C ILE A 42 -11.05 15.91 59.96
N SER A 43 -10.26 16.80 60.55
CA SER A 43 -8.98 17.26 59.98
C SER A 43 -7.85 16.27 60.19
N SER A 44 -7.89 15.49 61.28
CA SER A 44 -6.83 14.56 61.64
C SER A 44 -7.22 13.54 62.73
N LEU A 45 -6.53 12.40 62.70
CA LEU A 45 -6.25 11.52 63.85
C LEU A 45 -4.84 11.86 64.34
N THR A 46 -4.69 12.53 65.49
CA THR A 46 -3.38 13.10 65.89
C THR A 46 -3.12 13.10 67.39
N ASN A 47 -2.72 11.93 67.91
CA ASN A 47 -1.58 11.74 68.83
C ASN A 47 -1.38 10.22 69.05
N LEU A 48 -0.38 9.83 69.86
CA LEU A 48 -0.14 8.43 70.26
C LEU A 48 -1.27 7.79 71.09
N ALA A 49 -2.34 8.53 71.41
CA ALA A 49 -3.54 8.07 72.11
C ALA A 49 -4.82 8.11 71.23
N GLY A 50 -4.72 8.52 69.96
CA GLY A 50 -5.82 8.43 68.98
C GLY A 50 -6.83 9.58 68.93
N ASP A 51 -6.53 10.76 69.49
CA ASP A 51 -7.47 11.90 69.52
C ASP A 51 -7.90 12.40 68.12
N LEU A 52 -9.21 12.68 67.96
CA LEU A 52 -9.87 13.18 66.76
C LEU A 52 -10.14 14.68 66.81
N HIS A 53 -9.96 15.37 65.68
CA HIS A 53 -10.10 16.82 65.58
C HIS A 53 -10.94 17.26 64.38
N ILE A 54 -11.66 18.39 64.51
CA ILE A 54 -12.41 19.05 63.43
C ILE A 54 -11.83 20.43 63.10
N ASN A 55 -11.91 20.85 61.82
CA ASN A 55 -11.43 22.15 61.33
C ASN A 55 -12.36 23.34 61.66
N ALA A 56 -12.97 23.34 62.85
CA ALA A 56 -13.80 24.44 63.34
C ALA A 56 -13.60 24.60 64.86
N GLY A 57 -13.66 25.84 65.35
CA GLY A 57 -13.45 26.17 66.76
C GLY A 57 -14.08 27.50 67.16
N LYS A 58 -13.39 28.25 68.02
CA LYS A 58 -13.95 29.44 68.68
C LYS A 58 -14.27 30.60 67.72
N ALA A 59 -13.58 30.71 66.58
CA ALA A 59 -13.86 31.72 65.57
C ALA A 59 -15.14 31.41 64.77
N GLU A 60 -15.47 30.12 64.67
CA GLU A 60 -16.61 29.56 63.96
C GLU A 60 -17.85 29.39 64.87
N GLY A 61 -17.76 29.85 66.13
CA GLY A 61 -18.84 29.79 67.11
C GLY A 61 -19.00 28.43 67.81
N VAL A 62 -18.03 27.52 67.68
CA VAL A 62 -18.05 26.23 68.39
C VAL A 62 -17.81 26.43 69.89
N THR A 63 -18.54 25.68 70.72
CA THR A 63 -18.42 25.69 72.19
C THR A 63 -18.15 24.28 72.73
N VAL A 64 -17.45 24.18 73.86
CA VAL A 64 -17.24 22.90 74.56
C VAL A 64 -18.61 22.32 74.95
N GLY A 65 -18.81 21.03 74.69
CA GLY A 65 -20.09 20.35 74.88
C GLY A 65 -21.05 20.43 73.69
N ALA A 66 -20.73 21.16 72.61
CA ALA A 66 -21.51 21.10 71.37
C ALA A 66 -21.46 19.69 70.75
N GLU A 67 -22.56 19.28 70.11
CA GLU A 67 -22.71 17.93 69.55
C GLU A 67 -23.05 17.96 68.05
N GLY A 68 -22.67 16.90 67.36
CA GLY A 68 -22.89 16.73 65.93
C GLY A 68 -22.84 15.27 65.48
N ALA A 69 -23.08 15.06 64.19
CA ALA A 69 -23.01 13.77 63.52
C ALA A 69 -21.75 13.69 62.66
N VAL A 70 -21.07 12.53 62.66
CA VAL A 70 -20.04 12.20 61.66
C VAL A 70 -20.75 11.59 60.46
N LEU A 71 -20.59 12.21 59.30
CA LEU A 71 -21.20 11.83 58.04
C LEU A 71 -20.14 11.31 57.06
N ARG A 72 -20.41 10.17 56.40
CA ARG A 72 -19.67 9.72 55.21
C ARG A 72 -20.67 9.56 54.06
N ASP A 73 -20.34 10.12 52.90
CA ASP A 73 -21.20 10.13 51.71
C ASP A 73 -22.65 10.61 51.99
N GLY A 74 -22.78 11.57 52.92
CA GLY A 74 -24.05 12.15 53.36
C GLY A 74 -24.83 11.33 54.41
N LYS A 75 -24.34 10.17 54.85
CA LYS A 75 -24.99 9.30 55.86
C LYS A 75 -24.29 9.38 57.20
N GLU A 76 -25.06 9.45 58.28
CA GLU A 76 -24.55 9.39 59.66
C GLU A 76 -23.97 8.01 59.95
N ILE A 77 -22.70 7.98 60.38
CA ILE A 77 -21.95 6.77 60.77
C ILE A 77 -21.57 6.76 62.26
N ALA A 78 -21.56 7.92 62.92
CA ALA A 78 -21.33 8.08 64.35
C ALA A 78 -21.83 9.44 64.85
N LYS A 79 -21.86 9.64 66.17
CA LYS A 79 -22.07 10.95 66.82
C LYS A 79 -20.78 11.44 67.48
N TYR A 80 -20.70 12.73 67.76
CA TYR A 80 -19.58 13.29 68.50
C TYR A 80 -19.99 14.44 69.42
N ARG A 81 -19.18 14.66 70.45
CA ARG A 81 -19.22 15.84 71.32
C ARG A 81 -17.86 16.55 71.30
N VAL A 82 -17.89 17.87 71.24
CA VAL A 82 -16.70 18.72 71.34
C VAL A 82 -16.20 18.73 72.79
N VAL A 83 -14.96 18.30 73.01
CA VAL A 83 -14.34 18.15 74.35
C VAL A 83 -13.27 19.20 74.64
N ASP A 84 -12.72 19.86 73.63
CA ASP A 84 -11.88 21.05 73.77
C ASP A 84 -12.02 21.96 72.53
N VAL A 85 -11.91 23.28 72.70
CA VAL A 85 -12.11 24.28 71.64
C VAL A 85 -10.94 25.26 71.59
N ASN A 86 -10.20 25.21 70.48
CA ASN A 86 -9.14 26.17 70.16
C ASN A 86 -9.62 27.12 69.03
N TRP A 87 -8.73 28.00 68.56
CA TRP A 87 -9.07 28.98 67.53
C TRP A 87 -8.93 28.35 66.12
N GLY A 88 -10.06 28.00 65.49
CA GLY A 88 -10.12 27.34 64.17
C GLY A 88 -10.06 25.81 64.18
N VAL A 89 -9.82 25.17 65.34
CA VAL A 89 -9.79 23.69 65.49
C VAL A 89 -10.38 23.30 66.84
N SER A 90 -11.11 22.19 66.90
CA SER A 90 -11.64 21.61 68.14
C SER A 90 -11.36 20.11 68.23
N ARG A 91 -11.15 19.61 69.46
CA ARG A 91 -11.01 18.17 69.72
C ARG A 91 -12.38 17.57 70.01
N ILE A 92 -12.66 16.40 69.46
CA ILE A 92 -13.95 15.71 69.58
C ILE A 92 -13.80 14.33 70.21
N SER A 93 -14.80 13.92 70.97
CA SER A 93 -15.00 12.55 71.42
C SER A 93 -16.15 11.94 70.63
N VAL A 94 -15.88 10.83 69.93
CA VAL A 94 -16.86 10.11 69.10
C VAL A 94 -17.54 9.03 69.92
N TYR A 95 -18.85 8.87 69.74
CA TYR A 95 -19.68 7.85 70.36
C TYR A 95 -20.78 7.38 69.39
N ASP A 96 -21.52 6.31 69.74
CA ASP A 96 -22.61 5.77 68.90
C ASP A 96 -22.19 5.43 67.45
N LEU A 97 -20.97 4.87 67.31
CA LEU A 97 -20.36 4.45 66.04
C LEU A 97 -21.03 3.18 65.51
N GLN A 98 -21.48 3.22 64.25
CA GLN A 98 -22.11 2.07 63.60
C GLN A 98 -21.11 0.92 63.36
N SER A 99 -21.57 -0.31 63.61
CA SER A 99 -20.73 -1.51 63.49
C SER A 99 -20.19 -1.67 62.06
N GLY A 100 -18.88 -1.96 61.95
CA GLY A 100 -18.16 -2.06 60.68
C GLY A 100 -17.59 -0.74 60.14
N TYR A 101 -17.89 0.40 60.77
CA TYR A 101 -17.32 1.69 60.38
C TYR A 101 -16.16 2.11 61.30
N THR A 102 -15.20 2.83 60.72
CA THR A 102 -14.17 3.59 61.43
C THR A 102 -14.19 5.03 60.94
N VAL A 103 -13.87 5.98 61.84
CA VAL A 103 -13.79 7.42 61.53
C VAL A 103 -12.39 7.76 61.02
N LYS A 104 -12.28 8.58 59.97
CA LYS A 104 -11.01 8.97 59.33
C LYS A 104 -10.98 10.45 58.96
N ALA A 105 -9.78 10.95 58.66
CA ALA A 105 -9.62 12.30 58.12
C ALA A 105 -10.38 12.48 56.80
N GLY A 106 -11.08 13.61 56.65
CA GLY A 106 -11.95 13.90 55.50
C GLY A 106 -13.42 13.44 55.66
N ASP A 107 -13.77 12.71 56.71
CA ASP A 107 -15.19 12.52 57.07
C ASP A 107 -15.81 13.88 57.47
N GLN A 108 -17.09 14.07 57.14
CA GLN A 108 -17.82 15.31 57.38
C GLN A 108 -18.36 15.34 58.82
N ALA A 109 -18.34 16.50 59.48
CA ALA A 109 -18.66 16.63 60.90
C ALA A 109 -19.37 17.97 61.23
N PRO A 110 -20.56 18.26 60.68
CA PRO A 110 -21.27 19.51 60.94
C PRO A 110 -21.63 19.70 62.43
N VAL A 111 -21.27 20.86 62.99
CA VAL A 111 -21.60 21.30 64.35
C VAL A 111 -22.93 22.08 64.36
N ARG A 112 -23.82 21.84 65.33
CA ARG A 112 -25.01 22.69 65.54
C ARG A 112 -24.69 23.88 66.45
N THR A 113 -24.73 25.10 65.92
CA THR A 113 -24.66 26.33 66.71
C THR A 113 -26.05 26.80 67.16
N SER A 114 -26.17 27.25 68.41
CA SER A 114 -27.46 27.68 69.00
C SER A 114 -27.70 29.17 68.77
N VAL A 115 -28.60 29.53 67.86
CA VAL A 115 -28.97 30.91 67.54
C VAL A 115 -30.36 31.24 68.07
N GLN A 116 -30.46 32.14 69.05
CA GLN A 116 -31.74 32.77 69.38
C GLN A 116 -32.07 33.90 68.40
N THR A 117 -33.36 34.10 68.11
CA THR A 117 -33.82 35.11 67.15
C THR A 117 -34.81 36.08 67.81
N THR A 118 -34.62 37.38 67.55
CA THR A 118 -35.60 38.42 67.87
C THR A 118 -35.78 39.33 66.66
N LYS A 119 -37.01 39.46 66.17
CA LYS A 119 -37.38 40.32 65.03
C LYS A 119 -37.59 41.76 65.50
N SER A 120 -37.16 42.78 64.73
CA SER A 120 -38.02 43.92 64.32
C SER A 120 -37.31 44.94 63.40
N LYS A 121 -38.02 45.34 62.35
CA LYS A 121 -38.04 46.64 61.64
C LYS A 121 -36.78 47.54 61.63
N SER A 122 -36.18 47.63 60.44
CA SER A 122 -36.18 48.83 59.58
C SER A 122 -36.18 50.22 60.25
N SER A 123 -35.08 50.96 60.10
CA SER A 123 -35.06 52.27 59.42
C SER A 123 -33.62 52.68 59.03
N THR A 124 -33.47 53.42 57.93
CA THR A 124 -32.29 54.27 57.66
C THR A 124 -32.30 55.48 58.62
N TRP A 125 -31.18 56.13 59.01
CA TRP A 125 -30.19 56.79 58.15
C TRP A 125 -28.90 57.22 58.91
N LYS A 126 -27.87 57.61 58.12
CA LYS A 126 -26.97 58.80 58.25
C LYS A 126 -27.09 59.72 59.50
N VAL A 127 -26.06 60.43 59.98
CA VAL A 127 -24.57 60.41 59.85
C VAL A 127 -24.01 61.53 60.77
N VAL A 128 -22.76 61.44 61.26
CA VAL A 128 -21.96 62.53 61.91
C VAL A 128 -22.48 63.11 63.25
N GLY A 129 -21.56 63.56 64.12
CA GLY A 129 -21.88 64.52 65.20
C GLY A 129 -21.15 64.33 66.53
N ALA A 130 -19.83 64.48 66.56
CA ALA A 130 -19.07 64.48 67.83
C ALA A 130 -19.30 65.78 68.65
N ILE A 131 -19.05 65.75 69.97
CA ILE A 131 -18.20 66.74 70.66
C ILE A 131 -17.79 66.29 72.09
N LEU A 132 -16.71 66.91 72.56
CA LEU A 132 -15.86 66.64 73.73
C LEU A 132 -16.51 66.87 75.11
N GLY A 133 -15.82 66.42 76.19
CA GLY A 133 -16.11 66.82 77.59
C GLY A 133 -15.79 65.75 78.63
N ILE A 134 -14.55 65.26 78.73
CA ILE A 134 -13.57 65.67 79.77
C ILE A 134 -14.05 65.42 81.22
N GLY A 135 -13.44 64.43 81.87
CA GLY A 135 -13.46 64.19 83.32
C GLY A 135 -12.18 63.41 83.69
N LEU A 136 -11.42 63.86 84.67
CA LEU A 136 -9.97 63.56 84.79
C LEU A 136 -9.60 63.05 86.20
N ILE A 137 -8.44 62.39 86.28
CA ILE A 137 -7.66 62.00 87.49
C ILE A 137 -8.03 60.67 88.14
N ALA A 138 -7.19 59.67 87.90
CA ALA A 138 -6.65 58.78 88.94
C ALA A 138 -5.20 58.39 88.59
N ALA A 139 -4.29 58.53 89.55
CA ALA A 139 -2.87 58.13 89.51
C ALA A 139 -2.71 56.69 90.07
N LEU A 140 -1.61 55.92 89.94
CA LEU A 140 -0.40 55.84 89.07
C LEU A 140 0.32 54.52 89.50
N VAL A 141 1.43 54.13 88.85
CA VAL A 141 2.41 53.06 89.27
C VAL A 141 1.91 51.61 89.06
N SER A 142 2.70 50.63 88.59
CA SER A 142 3.86 50.53 87.66
C SER A 142 4.00 49.03 87.26
N GLY A 143 4.71 48.61 86.20
CA GLY A 143 5.48 49.30 85.17
C GLY A 143 5.45 48.50 83.84
N GLY A 144 6.18 48.95 82.82
CA GLY A 144 5.96 48.50 81.43
C GLY A 144 6.83 47.35 80.91
N GLY A 145 6.33 46.66 79.89
CA GLY A 145 7.06 45.79 78.96
C GLY A 145 6.52 45.98 77.55
N GLY A 146 7.39 46.16 76.55
CA GLY A 146 6.99 46.66 75.23
C GLY A 146 6.30 45.61 74.33
N GLY A 147 5.05 45.86 73.95
CA GLY A 147 4.35 45.09 72.92
C GLY A 147 4.77 45.52 71.51
N SER A 148 5.53 44.68 70.81
CA SER A 148 5.86 44.89 69.40
C SER A 148 4.61 44.71 68.52
N LYS A 149 4.43 45.58 67.51
CA LYS A 149 3.45 45.36 66.44
C LYS A 149 3.90 44.13 65.63
N GLY A 150 3.01 43.16 65.44
CA GLY A 150 3.26 42.05 64.51
C GLY A 150 3.54 42.58 63.09
N PRO A 151 4.50 41.99 62.36
CA PRO A 151 4.89 42.50 61.04
C PRO A 151 3.76 42.32 60.02
N SER A 152 3.52 43.36 59.21
CA SER A 152 2.59 43.29 58.09
C SER A 152 3.17 42.44 56.96
N ALA A 153 2.35 41.58 56.36
CA ALA A 153 2.80 40.62 55.36
C ALA A 153 2.76 41.18 53.93
N SER A 154 3.93 41.52 53.39
CA SER A 154 4.16 41.56 51.94
C SER A 154 5.22 40.52 51.56
N ASP A 155 4.95 39.87 50.44
CA ASP A 155 5.75 38.99 49.59
C ASP A 155 6.77 38.01 50.22
N ILE A 156 6.43 36.73 50.07
CA ILE A 156 7.08 35.54 50.64
C ILE A 156 7.56 34.66 49.48
N THR A 157 8.86 34.32 49.45
CA THR A 157 9.51 33.57 48.36
C THR A 157 9.84 32.12 48.76
N VAL A 158 8.92 31.19 48.52
CA VAL A 158 9.09 29.77 48.87
C VAL A 158 9.94 29.04 47.82
N THR A 159 11.24 28.92 48.08
CA THR A 159 12.15 28.05 47.32
C THR A 159 12.26 26.68 47.98
N ILE A 160 11.96 25.61 47.24
CA ILE A 160 11.94 24.24 47.77
C ILE A 160 13.19 23.48 47.35
N GLN A 161 14.07 23.24 48.32
CA GLN A 161 15.28 22.46 48.15
C GLN A 161 15.02 21.00 48.50
N LYS A 162 15.06 20.15 47.47
CA LYS A 162 14.90 18.71 47.52
C LYS A 162 16.19 18.05 48.04
N ASN A 163 16.09 17.25 49.09
CA ASN A 163 17.13 16.32 49.47
C ASN A 163 16.49 15.00 49.94
N SER A 164 17.05 13.88 49.48
CA SER A 164 16.44 12.55 49.53
C SER A 164 17.53 11.47 49.52
N THR A 165 17.26 10.36 50.20
CA THR A 165 18.05 9.13 50.10
C THR A 165 17.17 8.04 49.50
N SER A 166 17.69 7.30 48.52
CA SER A 166 17.13 6.00 48.14
C SER A 166 17.81 4.92 48.99
N THR A 167 17.04 4.22 49.81
CA THR A 167 17.34 2.83 50.17
C THR A 167 17.23 1.95 48.91
N ALA A 168 17.74 0.72 48.98
CA ALA A 168 17.85 -0.14 47.81
C ALA A 168 16.49 -0.55 47.21
N ASP A 169 16.53 -0.90 45.92
CA ASP A 169 15.39 -1.36 45.12
C ASP A 169 14.63 -2.52 45.79
N GLY A 170 13.30 -2.45 45.73
CA GLY A 170 12.37 -3.25 46.54
C GLY A 170 11.71 -2.48 47.71
N ASP A 171 12.24 -1.32 48.11
CA ASP A 171 11.55 -0.40 49.02
C ASP A 171 10.41 0.33 48.31
N VAL A 172 9.19 0.24 48.83
CA VAL A 172 8.00 0.93 48.27
C VAL A 172 7.92 2.40 48.71
N THR A 173 8.78 2.83 49.62
CA THR A 173 8.73 4.18 50.19
C THR A 173 9.74 5.13 49.53
N SER A 174 9.42 6.42 49.54
CA SER A 174 10.31 7.48 49.05
C SER A 174 10.07 8.76 49.82
N THR A 175 11.15 9.42 50.25
CA THR A 175 11.07 10.63 51.08
C THR A 175 11.59 11.87 50.34
N ALA A 176 10.85 12.96 50.42
CA ALA A 176 11.24 14.26 49.89
C ALA A 176 11.22 15.31 51.01
N THR A 177 12.39 15.88 51.32
CA THR A 177 12.46 17.04 52.21
C THR A 177 11.92 18.27 51.49
N ILE A 178 11.02 18.99 52.15
CA ILE A 178 10.38 20.23 51.69
C ILE A 178 10.82 21.35 52.63
N SER A 179 11.87 22.07 52.23
CA SER A 179 12.24 23.35 52.86
C SER A 179 11.45 24.48 52.23
N ALA A 180 10.96 25.41 53.03
CA ALA A 180 10.28 26.62 52.57
C ALA A 180 10.91 27.85 53.22
N LYS A 181 11.69 28.62 52.44
CA LYS A 181 12.14 29.95 52.85
C LYS A 181 10.95 30.90 52.87
N ILE A 182 10.84 31.71 53.91
CA ILE A 182 9.74 32.66 54.12
C ILE A 182 10.36 33.99 54.55
N ASP A 183 10.44 34.91 53.61
CA ASP A 183 10.97 36.26 53.81
C ASP A 183 9.83 37.26 54.07
N LYS A 184 10.19 38.42 54.62
CA LYS A 184 9.38 39.64 54.64
C LYS A 184 9.63 40.44 53.36
N ALA A 185 8.76 41.43 53.12
CA ALA A 185 8.84 42.42 52.04
C ALA A 185 10.20 43.13 51.83
N ASN A 186 11.03 43.21 52.87
CA ASN A 186 12.37 43.83 52.83
C ASN A 186 13.52 42.82 52.61
N GLY A 187 13.22 41.55 52.33
CA GLY A 187 14.20 40.49 52.10
C GLY A 187 14.78 39.84 53.37
N GLU A 188 14.38 40.30 54.56
CA GLU A 188 14.73 39.66 55.83
C GLU A 188 13.91 38.37 56.05
N PRO A 189 14.45 37.35 56.74
CA PRO A 189 13.67 36.19 57.17
C PRO A 189 12.49 36.61 58.07
N ILE A 190 11.33 35.96 57.90
CA ILE A 190 10.18 36.13 58.80
C ILE A 190 10.54 35.71 60.24
N PRO A 191 10.01 36.35 61.30
CA PRO A 191 10.45 36.06 62.66
C PRO A 191 10.27 34.60 63.07
N ASP A 192 11.23 34.10 63.83
CA ASP A 192 11.21 32.74 64.36
C ASP A 192 9.97 32.51 65.24
N GLY A 193 9.43 31.29 65.18
CA GLY A 193 8.16 30.94 65.83
C GLY A 193 6.91 31.19 64.97
N THR A 194 7.02 31.83 63.80
CA THR A 194 5.86 32.05 62.91
C THR A 194 5.33 30.71 62.40
N ALA A 195 4.01 30.50 62.53
CA ALA A 195 3.38 29.23 62.18
C ALA A 195 3.25 29.06 60.66
N ALA A 196 3.80 27.95 60.14
CA ALA A 196 3.65 27.49 58.78
C ALA A 196 2.83 26.18 58.76
N ILE A 197 1.81 26.12 57.91
CA ILE A 197 0.92 24.97 57.75
C ILE A 197 1.24 24.31 56.41
N PHE A 198 1.44 22.99 56.40
CA PHE A 198 1.66 22.18 55.21
C PHE A 198 0.49 21.23 54.99
N SER A 199 0.15 21.02 53.71
CA SER A 199 -0.87 20.09 53.24
C SER A 199 -0.40 19.43 51.95
N THR A 200 -0.89 18.22 51.66
CA THR A 200 -0.54 17.47 50.43
C THR A 200 -1.77 16.78 49.85
N THR A 201 -1.79 16.53 48.54
CA THR A 201 -2.85 15.75 47.88
C THR A 201 -2.55 14.25 47.77
N ALA A 202 -1.32 13.84 48.06
CA ALA A 202 -0.85 12.45 48.03
C ALA A 202 0.38 12.28 48.94
N GLY A 203 0.65 11.07 49.41
CA GLY A 203 1.67 10.81 50.43
C GLY A 203 1.32 11.36 51.82
N THR A 204 2.17 11.06 52.79
CA THR A 204 2.04 11.49 54.19
C THR A 204 3.12 12.50 54.55
N LEU A 205 2.72 13.66 55.06
CA LEU A 205 3.65 14.64 55.64
C LEU A 205 3.99 14.27 57.09
N ASN A 206 5.27 14.31 57.46
CA ASN A 206 5.69 14.07 58.85
C ASN A 206 5.20 15.15 59.83
N VAL A 207 5.00 16.38 59.35
CA VAL A 207 4.36 17.49 60.07
C VAL A 207 3.42 18.26 59.13
N THR A 208 2.20 18.52 59.59
CA THR A 208 1.23 19.40 58.90
C THR A 208 1.26 20.83 59.44
N GLN A 209 1.94 21.07 60.56
CA GLN A 209 2.23 22.41 61.07
C GLN A 209 3.62 22.43 61.70
N THR A 210 4.37 23.50 61.46
CA THR A 210 5.67 23.76 62.08
C THR A 210 5.83 25.26 62.35
N ARG A 211 6.98 25.65 62.91
CA ARG A 211 7.36 27.04 63.14
C ARG A 211 8.63 27.38 62.37
N THR A 212 8.73 28.62 61.90
CA THR A 212 9.95 29.11 61.24
C THR A 212 11.13 29.20 62.20
N VAL A 213 12.32 28.86 61.69
CA VAL A 213 13.62 29.08 62.34
C VAL A 213 14.56 29.68 61.28
N ALA A 214 15.20 30.81 61.59
CA ALA A 214 15.88 31.66 60.62
C ALA A 214 15.05 31.95 59.34
N GLY A 215 13.73 32.11 59.51
CA GLY A 215 12.77 32.29 58.41
C GLY A 215 12.51 31.07 57.52
N VAL A 216 13.00 29.87 57.86
CA VAL A 216 12.75 28.63 57.11
C VAL A 216 11.77 27.74 57.89
N ALA A 217 10.77 27.20 57.19
CA ALA A 217 9.90 26.13 57.68
C ALA A 217 10.20 24.83 56.91
N THR A 218 10.20 23.68 57.57
CA THR A 218 10.49 22.38 56.95
C THR A 218 9.40 21.35 57.22
N ALA A 219 9.17 20.48 56.24
CA ALA A 219 8.41 19.24 56.35
C ALA A 219 9.10 18.15 55.52
N VAL A 220 8.76 16.89 55.74
CA VAL A 220 9.17 15.74 54.92
C VAL A 220 7.91 15.05 54.42
N LEU A 221 7.81 14.86 53.11
CA LEU A 221 6.76 14.06 52.49
C LEU A 221 7.28 12.64 52.24
N THR A 222 6.59 11.65 52.78
CA THR A 222 6.79 10.23 52.47
C THR A 222 5.69 9.77 51.52
N TYR A 223 6.09 9.31 50.34
CA TYR A 223 5.22 8.61 49.39
C TYR A 223 5.41 7.11 49.52
N ASN A 224 4.34 6.31 49.43
CA ASN A 224 4.41 4.85 49.43
C ASN A 224 3.70 4.28 48.20
N SER A 225 4.45 3.75 47.24
CA SER A 225 3.93 3.28 45.94
C SER A 225 2.98 2.06 46.03
N ALA A 226 2.90 1.39 47.18
CA ALA A 226 1.93 0.32 47.44
C ALA A 226 0.58 0.83 48.03
N ILE A 227 0.47 2.12 48.37
CA ILE A 227 -0.70 2.72 49.03
C ILE A 227 -1.17 3.97 48.28
N ASP A 228 -0.24 4.86 47.94
CA ASP A 228 -0.47 6.04 47.12
C ASP A 228 -0.56 5.65 45.63
N THR A 229 -1.75 5.81 45.03
CA THR A 229 -1.98 5.58 43.59
C THR A 229 -1.84 6.85 42.74
N ALA A 230 -1.50 7.98 43.36
CA ALA A 230 -1.50 9.30 42.72
C ALA A 230 -0.09 9.65 42.21
N THR A 231 0.05 9.76 40.89
CA THR A 231 1.35 10.03 40.23
C THR A 231 1.97 11.39 40.59
N GLU A 232 1.27 12.27 41.30
CA GLU A 232 1.79 13.55 41.79
C GLU A 232 1.19 13.95 43.16
N ALA A 233 2.02 14.50 44.04
CA ALA A 233 1.58 15.26 45.21
C ALA A 233 1.67 16.75 44.93
N LYS A 234 0.57 17.47 45.14
CA LYS A 234 0.57 18.93 45.25
C LYS A 234 0.72 19.30 46.71
N VAL A 235 1.93 19.73 47.09
CA VAL A 235 2.20 20.21 48.45
C VAL A 235 1.90 21.71 48.50
N THR A 236 0.98 22.08 49.38
CA THR A 236 0.61 23.48 49.62
C THR A 236 1.03 23.91 51.01
N ILE A 237 1.83 24.98 51.07
CA ILE A 237 2.20 25.67 52.31
C ILE A 237 1.38 26.95 52.45
N ARG A 238 0.90 27.22 53.67
CA ARG A 238 0.27 28.48 54.08
C ARG A 238 1.02 29.06 55.28
N CYS A 239 1.55 30.27 55.15
CA CYS A 239 2.29 30.97 56.20
C CYS A 239 1.98 32.47 56.15
N ALA A 240 1.79 33.10 57.31
CA ALA A 240 1.48 34.54 57.45
C ALA A 240 0.37 35.07 56.50
N GLY A 241 -0.64 34.23 56.19
CA GLY A 241 -1.75 34.57 55.30
C GLY A 241 -1.49 34.38 53.80
N LYS A 242 -0.24 34.24 53.36
CA LYS A 242 0.12 33.86 51.97
C LYS A 242 0.04 32.33 51.83
N THR A 243 -0.21 31.86 50.60
CA THR A 243 -0.27 30.43 50.25
C THR A 243 0.55 30.20 48.98
N GLN A 244 1.36 29.13 48.96
CA GLN A 244 2.15 28.71 47.79
C GLN A 244 2.03 27.19 47.61
N GLN A 245 2.13 26.73 46.36
CA GLN A 245 2.07 25.31 46.00
C GLN A 245 3.30 24.88 45.19
N VAL A 246 3.66 23.59 45.31
CA VAL A 246 4.58 22.86 44.43
C VAL A 246 3.94 21.53 44.02
N THR A 247 4.31 21.02 42.85
CA THR A 247 4.01 19.65 42.44
C THR A 247 5.26 18.78 42.57
N ILE A 248 5.12 17.62 43.19
CA ILE A 248 6.14 16.57 43.30
C ILE A 248 5.60 15.36 42.55
N SER A 249 6.14 15.07 41.37
CA SER A 249 5.74 13.90 40.57
C SER A 249 6.45 12.63 41.05
N PHE A 250 5.75 11.51 41.07
CA PHE A 250 6.21 10.18 41.52
C PHE A 250 6.31 9.17 40.37
N THR A 251 6.56 9.68 39.17
CA THR A 251 6.83 8.89 37.97
C THR A 251 8.33 8.81 37.73
N SER A 252 8.89 7.59 37.63
CA SER A 252 10.22 7.40 37.03
C SER A 252 10.22 7.89 35.58
N SER A 253 11.38 8.24 35.04
CA SER A 253 11.51 8.53 33.60
C SER A 253 12.42 7.53 32.90
N ILE A 254 12.12 7.26 31.64
CA ILE A 254 12.92 6.43 30.75
C ILE A 254 13.09 7.20 29.44
N GLU A 255 14.32 7.31 28.96
CA GLU A 255 14.67 7.93 27.68
C GLU A 255 15.39 6.90 26.80
N LEU A 256 15.09 6.88 25.50
CA LEU A 256 15.70 5.98 24.53
C LEU A 256 16.60 6.71 23.53
N THR A 257 17.85 6.26 23.46
CA THR A 257 18.78 6.58 22.37
C THR A 257 19.22 5.30 21.67
N ALA A 258 19.81 5.43 20.49
CA ALA A 258 20.53 4.34 19.82
C ALA A 258 21.77 4.90 19.15
N ASP A 259 22.82 4.08 19.05
CA ASP A 259 24.10 4.49 18.46
C ASP A 259 23.93 4.84 16.96
N ASN A 260 23.01 4.16 16.27
CA ASN A 260 22.56 4.46 14.90
C ASN A 260 21.02 4.44 14.84
N LYS A 261 20.41 5.42 14.16
CA LYS A 261 18.94 5.46 13.92
C LYS A 261 18.52 4.92 12.54
N THR A 262 19.51 4.61 11.70
CA THR A 262 19.35 3.89 10.43
C THR A 262 20.39 2.77 10.41
N ILE A 263 19.95 1.56 10.11
CA ILE A 263 20.80 0.38 9.87
C ILE A 263 20.39 -0.26 8.54
N GLN A 264 21.14 -1.26 8.09
CA GLN A 264 20.85 -2.07 6.92
C GLN A 264 20.43 -3.48 7.36
N ALA A 265 19.71 -4.20 6.49
CA ALA A 265 19.30 -5.57 6.80
C ALA A 265 20.50 -6.52 7.03
N VAL A 266 20.39 -7.44 7.98
CA VAL A 266 21.39 -8.49 8.22
C VAL A 266 21.55 -9.34 6.95
N GLY A 267 22.80 -9.67 6.59
CA GLY A 267 23.12 -10.42 5.37
C GLY A 267 23.09 -9.62 4.07
N SER A 268 22.62 -8.36 4.07
CA SER A 268 22.38 -7.57 2.85
C SER A 268 23.63 -7.07 2.12
N GLY A 269 24.83 -7.30 2.66
CA GLY A 269 26.06 -6.61 2.26
C GLY A 269 26.21 -5.20 2.84
N GLY A 270 25.34 -4.80 3.77
CA GLY A 270 25.43 -3.52 4.47
C GLY A 270 26.62 -3.43 5.43
N ALA A 271 27.10 -2.20 5.69
CA ALA A 271 28.23 -1.91 6.58
C ALA A 271 27.82 -1.73 8.05
N ILE A 272 26.54 -1.41 8.32
CA ILE A 272 25.98 -1.26 9.67
C ILE A 272 24.68 -2.06 9.73
N THR A 273 24.74 -3.30 10.23
CA THR A 273 23.59 -4.23 10.29
C THR A 273 22.99 -4.40 11.69
N GLU A 274 23.57 -3.74 12.69
CA GLU A 274 23.14 -3.76 14.08
C GLU A 274 23.31 -2.39 14.75
N THR A 275 22.66 -2.19 15.90
CA THR A 275 22.91 -1.01 16.74
C THR A 275 22.56 -1.24 18.21
N THR A 276 23.34 -0.65 19.14
CA THR A 276 22.97 -0.61 20.56
C THR A 276 21.86 0.41 20.77
N VAL A 277 20.77 -0.04 21.38
CA VAL A 277 19.70 0.78 21.96
C VAL A 277 19.99 0.95 23.45
N ARG A 278 19.88 2.18 23.96
CA ARG A 278 20.21 2.54 25.34
C ARG A 278 19.00 3.18 26.01
N ALA A 279 18.56 2.60 27.12
CA ALA A 279 17.48 3.10 27.96
C ALA A 279 18.06 3.75 29.21
N THR A 280 18.03 5.08 29.28
CA THR A 280 18.44 5.84 30.46
C THR A 280 17.26 5.96 31.41
N CYS A 281 17.31 5.25 32.53
CA CYS A 281 16.28 5.23 33.55
C CYS A 281 16.65 6.17 34.71
N ARG A 282 15.71 7.03 35.09
CA ARG A 282 15.81 7.91 36.25
C ARG A 282 14.70 7.60 37.25
N ASP A 283 15.02 7.75 38.53
CA ASP A 283 14.06 7.65 39.62
C ASP A 283 13.01 8.79 39.53
N ILE A 284 12.04 8.76 40.44
CA ILE A 284 11.05 9.82 40.62
C ILE A 284 11.67 11.19 40.97
N LEU A 285 12.96 11.24 41.27
CA LEU A 285 13.66 12.42 41.74
C LEU A 285 14.48 13.11 40.62
N GLY A 286 14.81 12.38 39.56
CA GLY A 286 15.70 12.78 38.46
C GLY A 286 17.11 12.17 38.52
N ASN A 287 17.42 11.40 39.58
CA ASN A 287 18.69 10.69 39.73
C ASN A 287 18.73 9.46 38.83
N PRO A 288 19.92 8.98 38.40
CA PRO A 288 20.04 7.69 37.74
C PRO A 288 19.59 6.53 38.64
N VAL A 289 18.85 5.57 38.09
CA VAL A 289 18.47 4.34 38.80
C VAL A 289 19.70 3.44 39.03
N ALA A 290 19.79 2.78 40.18
CA ALA A 290 20.96 1.98 40.56
C ALA A 290 20.88 0.48 40.21
N SER A 291 19.68 -0.07 40.02
CA SER A 291 19.44 -1.51 39.76
C SER A 291 18.09 -1.73 39.05
N GLY A 292 17.73 -3.00 38.80
CA GLY A 292 16.48 -3.39 38.16
C GLY A 292 16.66 -3.70 36.67
N ASN A 293 15.53 -3.92 35.97
CA ASN A 293 15.52 -4.35 34.58
C ASN A 293 14.63 -3.47 33.71
N VAL A 294 15.11 -3.15 32.51
CA VAL A 294 14.30 -2.57 31.43
C VAL A 294 13.84 -3.69 30.52
N LYS A 295 12.53 -3.78 30.27
CA LYS A 295 11.98 -4.65 29.23
C LYS A 295 11.93 -3.88 27.91
N PHE A 296 12.49 -4.47 26.86
CA PHE A 296 12.41 -3.98 25.48
C PHE A 296 11.41 -4.82 24.68
N THR A 297 10.89 -4.22 23.60
CA THR A 297 10.01 -4.85 22.62
C THR A 297 10.20 -4.14 21.27
N THR A 298 9.98 -4.84 20.16
CA THR A 298 9.97 -4.27 18.79
C THR A 298 8.82 -4.89 17.99
N ASN A 299 8.36 -4.20 16.94
CA ASN A 299 7.35 -4.72 16.00
C ASN A 299 7.96 -5.54 14.85
N ILE A 300 9.23 -5.32 14.50
CA ILE A 300 9.99 -6.06 13.49
C ILE A 300 11.46 -6.20 13.94
N GLY A 301 12.16 -7.20 13.42
CA GLY A 301 13.53 -7.52 13.82
C GLY A 301 13.62 -8.16 15.20
N HIS A 302 14.82 -8.17 15.78
CA HIS A 302 15.13 -8.79 17.07
C HIS A 302 15.81 -7.77 18.00
N ILE A 303 15.40 -7.76 19.28
CA ILE A 303 16.03 -7.00 20.36
C ILE A 303 16.03 -7.84 21.62
N SER A 304 17.05 -7.71 22.48
CA SER A 304 17.10 -8.44 23.75
C SER A 304 15.93 -8.04 24.67
N ASP A 305 15.01 -8.98 24.95
CA ASP A 305 13.77 -8.76 25.71
C ASP A 305 13.96 -7.99 27.03
N THR A 306 15.04 -8.27 27.76
CA THR A 306 15.36 -7.59 29.02
C THR A 306 16.83 -7.30 29.14
N ALA A 307 17.18 -6.10 29.59
CA ALA A 307 18.53 -5.75 30.02
C ALA A 307 18.52 -5.20 31.45
N ALA A 308 19.59 -5.47 32.21
CA ALA A 308 19.78 -4.91 33.54
C ALA A 308 20.19 -3.43 33.45
N ILE A 309 19.77 -2.63 34.44
CA ILE A 309 20.21 -1.25 34.61
C ILE A 309 21.61 -1.26 35.22
N GLY A 310 22.57 -0.67 34.50
CA GLY A 310 23.96 -0.55 34.91
C GLY A 310 24.32 0.85 35.40
N ALA A 311 25.63 1.14 35.39
CA ALA A 311 26.17 2.43 35.81
C ALA A 311 25.50 3.62 35.09
N GLY A 312 25.19 4.68 35.84
CA GLY A 312 24.53 5.87 35.29
C GLY A 312 23.06 5.65 34.90
N GLY A 313 22.41 4.59 35.38
CA GLY A 313 20.99 4.32 35.11
C GLY A 313 20.72 3.78 33.71
N VAL A 314 21.75 3.34 32.98
CA VAL A 314 21.64 2.90 31.59
C VAL A 314 21.49 1.39 31.50
N ALA A 315 20.39 0.91 30.91
CA ALA A 315 20.29 -0.44 30.37
C ALA A 315 20.57 -0.40 28.85
N SER A 316 21.19 -1.44 28.29
CA SER A 316 21.54 -1.51 26.87
C SER A 316 21.12 -2.85 26.24
N ALA A 317 20.56 -2.80 25.04
CA ALA A 317 20.17 -3.96 24.24
C ALA A 317 20.61 -3.77 22.79
N VAL A 318 21.01 -4.84 22.09
CA VAL A 318 21.37 -4.78 20.66
C VAL A 318 20.12 -5.05 19.82
N PHE A 319 19.94 -4.27 18.74
CA PHE A 319 18.86 -4.43 17.78
C PHE A 319 19.39 -4.81 16.38
N THR A 320 18.75 -5.78 15.74
CA THR A 320 19.02 -6.27 14.37
C THR A 320 17.73 -6.55 13.61
N SER A 321 17.78 -6.63 12.27
CA SER A 321 16.68 -7.14 11.44
C SER A 321 17.19 -7.66 10.10
N GLU A 322 16.64 -8.77 9.61
CA GLU A 322 16.86 -9.29 8.25
C GLU A 322 15.94 -8.62 7.21
N THR A 323 14.91 -7.90 7.67
CA THR A 323 13.88 -7.30 6.83
C THR A 323 13.97 -5.77 6.83
N PRO A 324 14.03 -5.11 5.65
CA PRO A 324 13.88 -3.66 5.53
C PRO A 324 12.52 -3.18 6.04
N GLY A 325 12.47 -1.97 6.61
CA GLY A 325 11.26 -1.41 7.18
C GLY A 325 11.52 -0.38 8.29
N LYS A 326 10.57 -0.23 9.20
CA LYS A 326 10.66 0.70 10.33
C LYS A 326 10.33 0.00 11.64
N ALA A 327 11.34 -0.18 12.48
CA ALA A 327 11.20 -0.71 13.83
C ALA A 327 10.76 0.38 14.80
N ALA A 328 9.64 0.16 15.47
CA ALA A 328 9.17 0.92 16.61
C ALA A 328 9.54 0.15 17.89
N ILE A 329 10.71 0.49 18.44
CA ILE A 329 11.24 -0.13 19.66
C ILE A 329 10.62 0.59 20.84
N ARG A 330 9.99 -0.18 21.74
CA ARG A 330 9.39 0.31 22.98
C ARG A 330 10.10 -0.31 24.17
N ALA A 331 10.58 0.53 25.07
CA ALA A 331 11.16 0.13 26.34
C ALA A 331 10.26 0.54 27.51
N THR A 332 10.21 -0.29 28.54
CA THR A 332 9.44 -0.05 29.77
C THR A 332 10.29 -0.31 31.02
N TYR A 333 10.19 0.61 31.97
CA TYR A 333 10.75 0.50 33.31
C TYR A 333 9.71 0.96 34.34
N SER A 334 9.33 0.08 35.27
CA SER A 334 8.20 0.30 36.18
C SER A 334 6.95 0.75 35.40
N ASN A 335 6.29 1.84 35.81
CA ASN A 335 5.09 2.38 35.16
C ASN A 335 5.38 3.25 33.92
N SER A 336 6.66 3.45 33.54
CA SER A 336 7.08 4.41 32.52
C SER A 336 7.58 3.74 31.25
N ALA A 337 7.31 4.37 30.10
CA ALA A 337 7.61 3.83 28.78
C ALA A 337 8.18 4.89 27.82
N ALA A 338 9.12 4.48 26.98
CA ALA A 338 9.66 5.28 25.89
C ALA A 338 9.59 4.51 24.57
N ASN A 339 9.50 5.24 23.45
CA ASN A 339 9.49 4.68 22.10
C ASN A 339 10.60 5.33 21.26
N LEU A 340 11.32 4.52 20.48
CA LEU A 340 12.33 4.95 19.52
C LEU A 340 12.03 4.31 18.17
N ASN A 341 12.17 5.07 17.08
CA ASN A 341 12.08 4.53 15.73
C ASN A 341 13.49 4.30 15.18
N ILE A 342 13.73 3.12 14.61
CA ILE A 342 14.94 2.79 13.84
C ILE A 342 14.50 2.39 12.43
N THR A 343 15.19 2.92 11.42
CA THR A 343 14.94 2.60 10.01
C THR A 343 15.88 1.49 9.58
N ILE A 344 15.35 0.46 8.92
CA ILE A 344 16.15 -0.62 8.33
C ILE A 344 16.05 -0.48 6.82
N GLN A 345 17.16 -0.10 6.18
CA GLN A 345 17.26 -0.03 4.72
C GLN A 345 17.64 -1.41 4.16
N ALA A 346 17.38 -1.62 2.87
CA ALA A 346 18.01 -2.70 2.13
C ALA A 346 19.52 -2.44 1.99
N GLY A 347 20.28 -3.48 1.65
CA GLY A 347 21.71 -3.36 1.39
C GLY A 347 22.06 -2.62 0.10
N PRO A 348 23.37 -2.55 -0.20
CA PRO A 348 23.86 -2.34 -1.56
C PRO A 348 23.14 -3.25 -2.56
N PRO A 349 22.80 -2.77 -3.78
CA PRO A 349 22.44 -3.66 -4.87
C PRO A 349 23.54 -4.71 -5.09
N SER A 350 23.13 -5.97 -5.22
CA SER A 350 24.01 -7.12 -5.44
C SER A 350 23.60 -7.94 -6.67
N SER A 351 22.38 -7.74 -7.19
CA SER A 351 21.92 -8.35 -8.44
C SER A 351 20.91 -7.44 -9.15
N VAL A 352 20.89 -7.54 -10.48
CA VAL A 352 19.86 -6.99 -11.35
C VAL A 352 19.42 -8.09 -12.32
N VAL A 353 18.11 -8.17 -12.58
CA VAL A 353 17.51 -9.05 -13.59
C VAL A 353 16.61 -8.19 -14.45
N VAL A 354 16.79 -8.21 -15.78
CA VAL A 354 15.98 -7.43 -16.71
C VAL A 354 15.06 -8.34 -17.53
N THR A 355 13.85 -7.86 -17.81
CA THR A 355 12.82 -8.58 -18.58
C THR A 355 12.08 -7.61 -19.49
N SER A 356 11.60 -8.10 -20.63
CA SER A 356 10.65 -7.40 -21.50
C SER A 356 9.24 -7.94 -21.27
N ASN A 357 8.20 -7.13 -21.56
CA ASN A 357 6.83 -7.60 -21.63
C ASN A 357 6.38 -8.02 -23.04
N LYS A 358 7.29 -7.96 -24.03
CA LYS A 358 7.15 -8.53 -25.38
C LYS A 358 8.52 -8.92 -25.94
N ASP A 359 8.61 -10.08 -26.55
CA ASP A 359 9.84 -10.55 -27.22
C ASP A 359 9.97 -9.97 -28.65
N THR A 360 8.87 -9.47 -29.20
CA THR A 360 8.80 -8.84 -30.54
C THR A 360 8.08 -7.49 -30.51
N LEU A 361 8.49 -6.60 -31.41
CA LEU A 361 7.78 -5.36 -31.74
C LEU A 361 7.68 -5.19 -33.26
N ALA A 362 6.54 -4.71 -33.75
CA ALA A 362 6.43 -4.29 -35.14
C ALA A 362 7.23 -3.00 -35.34
N SER A 363 8.19 -2.97 -36.27
CA SER A 363 8.94 -1.75 -36.56
C SER A 363 8.08 -0.82 -37.43
N ASP A 364 7.21 -0.07 -36.77
CA ASP A 364 6.21 0.84 -37.33
C ASP A 364 6.44 2.31 -36.92
N GLY A 365 7.32 2.56 -35.94
CA GLY A 365 7.56 3.87 -35.33
C GLY A 365 6.76 4.14 -34.05
N ASN A 366 5.76 3.33 -33.69
CA ASN A 366 4.80 3.61 -32.60
C ASN A 366 4.66 2.46 -31.59
N SER A 367 5.03 1.24 -31.98
CA SER A 367 5.04 0.05 -31.13
C SER A 367 6.07 0.19 -30.00
N PHE A 368 5.70 -0.31 -28.82
CA PHE A 368 6.51 -0.20 -27.61
C PHE A 368 6.46 -1.45 -26.72
N ALA A 369 7.52 -1.68 -25.96
CA ALA A 369 7.61 -2.68 -24.90
C ALA A 369 7.96 -1.99 -23.57
N ARG A 370 7.42 -2.51 -22.46
CA ARG A 370 7.84 -2.14 -21.11
C ARG A 370 8.97 -3.08 -20.68
N ILE A 371 10.16 -2.53 -20.55
CA ILE A 371 11.31 -3.18 -19.95
C ILE A 371 11.23 -3.00 -18.43
N THR A 372 11.57 -4.05 -17.68
CA THR A 372 11.49 -4.08 -16.22
C THR A 372 12.79 -4.64 -15.66
N ALA A 373 13.47 -3.87 -14.81
CA ALA A 373 14.64 -4.31 -14.06
C ALA A 373 14.24 -4.54 -12.59
N ASP A 374 14.39 -5.77 -12.12
CA ASP A 374 14.31 -6.13 -10.70
C ASP A 374 15.70 -6.09 -10.08
N VAL A 375 15.88 -5.29 -9.04
CA VAL A 375 17.17 -5.05 -8.37
C VAL A 375 17.07 -5.47 -6.91
N LYS A 376 18.03 -6.30 -6.46
CA LYS A 376 18.04 -6.89 -5.11
C LYS A 376 19.39 -6.78 -4.42
N ASP A 377 19.37 -6.72 -3.10
CA ASP A 377 20.58 -6.79 -2.26
C ASP A 377 21.08 -8.24 -2.07
N ALA A 378 22.18 -8.43 -1.33
CA ALA A 378 22.80 -9.75 -1.16
C ALA A 378 21.96 -10.74 -0.32
N ALA A 379 20.98 -10.26 0.44
CA ALA A 379 20.00 -11.10 1.14
C ALA A 379 18.77 -11.42 0.25
N GLY A 380 18.72 -10.90 -0.98
CA GLY A 380 17.60 -11.07 -1.90
C GLY A 380 16.42 -10.14 -1.61
N ASN A 381 16.55 -9.18 -0.69
CA ASN A 381 15.55 -8.14 -0.45
C ASN A 381 15.50 -7.18 -1.65
N PRO A 382 14.34 -6.57 -1.94
CA PRO A 382 14.27 -5.46 -2.90
C PRO A 382 15.12 -4.28 -2.42
N VAL A 383 15.92 -3.68 -3.29
CA VAL A 383 16.74 -2.52 -2.91
C VAL A 383 15.90 -1.29 -2.57
N THR A 384 16.49 -0.38 -1.79
CA THR A 384 15.86 0.85 -1.31
C THR A 384 15.29 1.68 -2.47
N ASP A 385 14.06 2.17 -2.30
CA ASP A 385 13.39 3.03 -3.29
C ASP A 385 14.25 4.27 -3.61
N GLY A 386 14.43 4.55 -4.90
CA GLY A 386 15.33 5.61 -5.37
C GLY A 386 16.70 5.14 -5.87
N THR A 387 17.04 3.84 -5.78
CA THR A 387 18.20 3.28 -6.51
C THR A 387 18.03 3.56 -8.01
N VAL A 388 19.07 4.14 -8.61
CA VAL A 388 19.09 4.53 -10.02
C VAL A 388 19.45 3.32 -10.88
N VAL A 389 18.62 3.05 -11.88
CA VAL A 389 18.89 2.11 -12.97
C VAL A 389 18.96 2.91 -14.26
N ASN A 390 20.09 2.82 -14.96
CA ASN A 390 20.24 3.36 -16.30
C ASN A 390 19.90 2.26 -17.31
N PHE A 391 19.21 2.61 -18.40
CA PHE A 391 18.89 1.69 -19.48
C PHE A 391 19.50 2.21 -20.78
N SER A 392 20.04 1.30 -21.58
CA SER A 392 20.47 1.58 -22.94
C SER A 392 19.94 0.50 -23.89
N VAL A 393 19.93 0.81 -25.18
CA VAL A 393 19.60 -0.15 -26.23
C VAL A 393 20.71 -0.13 -27.27
N GLU A 394 21.26 -1.30 -27.56
CA GLU A 394 22.30 -1.52 -28.55
C GLU A 394 21.67 -2.19 -29.79
N PRO A 395 21.82 -1.60 -30.99
CA PRO A 395 21.42 -2.23 -32.25
C PRO A 395 22.23 -3.50 -32.53
N ASP A 396 21.74 -4.35 -33.43
CA ASP A 396 22.54 -5.43 -34.00
C ASP A 396 23.65 -4.90 -34.94
N GLY A 397 24.53 -5.81 -35.38
CA GLY A 397 25.65 -5.48 -36.28
C GLY A 397 25.27 -4.99 -37.68
N GLY A 398 23.99 -5.04 -38.06
CA GLY A 398 23.44 -4.41 -39.27
C GLY A 398 22.82 -3.03 -39.02
N GLY A 399 22.79 -2.55 -37.76
CA GLY A 399 22.07 -1.34 -37.35
C GLY A 399 20.57 -1.57 -37.10
N GLY A 400 20.11 -2.83 -37.14
CA GLY A 400 18.74 -3.21 -36.84
C GLY A 400 18.45 -3.14 -35.34
N GLY A 401 17.17 -2.97 -34.96
CA GLY A 401 16.81 -2.84 -33.54
C GLY A 401 17.19 -1.50 -32.89
N ASN A 402 17.49 -0.46 -33.70
CA ASN A 402 17.87 0.88 -33.23
C ASN A 402 16.68 1.68 -32.65
N GLY A 403 16.05 1.15 -31.61
CA GLY A 403 14.98 1.81 -30.87
C GLY A 403 15.45 2.93 -29.95
N THR A 404 14.50 3.50 -29.23
CA THR A 404 14.72 4.47 -28.15
C THR A 404 14.15 3.90 -26.87
N ILE A 405 14.85 4.14 -25.75
CA ILE A 405 14.45 3.66 -24.44
C ILE A 405 14.47 4.81 -23.43
N THR A 406 13.63 4.72 -22.39
CA THR A 406 13.77 5.58 -21.20
C THR A 406 15.14 5.35 -20.57
N ASP A 407 16.05 6.29 -20.75
CA ASP A 407 17.48 6.19 -20.42
C ASP A 407 17.77 5.98 -18.92
N ARG A 408 16.87 6.45 -18.05
CA ARG A 408 17.05 6.38 -16.61
C ARG A 408 15.72 6.26 -15.87
N ALA A 409 15.68 5.37 -14.88
CA ALA A 409 14.58 5.25 -13.93
C ALA A 409 15.10 4.99 -12.51
N THR A 410 14.20 5.07 -11.52
CA THR A 410 14.49 4.71 -10.13
C THR A 410 13.65 3.53 -9.67
N THR A 411 14.15 2.76 -8.72
CA THR A 411 13.42 1.65 -8.10
C THR A 411 12.23 2.13 -7.27
N THR A 412 11.18 1.30 -7.26
CA THR A 412 10.12 1.30 -6.24
C THR A 412 9.77 -0.15 -5.94
N GLY A 413 9.87 -0.57 -4.67
CA GLY A 413 9.86 -1.98 -4.30
C GLY A 413 10.98 -2.78 -4.98
N GLY A 414 12.18 -2.19 -5.12
CA GLY A 414 13.33 -2.75 -5.85
C GLY A 414 13.17 -2.85 -7.37
N ARG A 415 12.03 -2.46 -7.96
CA ARG A 415 11.75 -2.57 -9.40
C ARG A 415 11.81 -1.22 -10.10
N ALA A 416 12.55 -1.13 -11.20
CA ALA A 416 12.58 0.02 -12.12
C ALA A 416 12.01 -0.38 -13.49
N THR A 417 11.40 0.57 -14.21
CA THR A 417 10.78 0.30 -15.53
C THR A 417 11.12 1.36 -16.56
N ALA A 418 11.39 0.92 -17.78
CA ALA A 418 11.63 1.76 -18.96
C ALA A 418 10.68 1.41 -20.11
N SER A 419 10.43 2.34 -21.01
CA SER A 419 9.68 2.10 -22.26
C SER A 419 10.64 2.06 -23.43
N LEU A 420 10.75 0.91 -24.10
CA LEU A 420 11.42 0.75 -25.40
C LEU A 420 10.41 1.02 -26.52
N VAL A 421 10.77 1.82 -27.53
CA VAL A 421 9.91 2.21 -28.66
C VAL A 421 10.64 1.99 -29.98
N THR A 422 9.92 1.59 -31.04
CA THR A 422 10.46 1.36 -32.41
C THR A 422 10.74 2.64 -33.20
N LYS A 423 11.23 3.68 -32.52
CA LYS A 423 11.78 4.91 -33.11
C LYS A 423 13.24 5.07 -32.72
N ASP A 424 14.07 5.54 -33.64
CA ASP A 424 15.44 5.95 -33.34
C ASP A 424 15.50 7.31 -32.62
N ALA A 425 16.70 7.74 -32.24
CA ALA A 425 16.94 9.01 -31.54
C ALA A 425 16.62 10.26 -32.39
N GLY A 426 16.46 10.12 -33.72
CA GLY A 426 15.95 11.17 -34.61
C GLY A 426 14.42 11.18 -34.74
N GLY A 427 13.72 10.21 -34.12
CA GLY A 427 12.28 10.03 -34.21
C GLY A 427 11.83 9.31 -35.48
N VAL A 428 12.76 8.74 -36.26
CA VAL A 428 12.48 7.94 -37.46
C VAL A 428 12.11 6.52 -37.04
N LYS A 429 11.24 5.84 -37.80
CA LYS A 429 10.94 4.40 -37.61
C LYS A 429 12.26 3.59 -37.63
N SER A 430 12.49 2.79 -36.59
CA SER A 430 13.68 1.96 -36.47
C SER A 430 13.81 0.93 -37.59
N LEU A 431 15.04 0.51 -37.86
CA LEU A 431 15.33 -0.61 -38.76
C LEU A 431 14.92 -1.94 -38.08
N PRO A 432 14.35 -2.90 -38.82
CA PRO A 432 14.12 -4.26 -38.33
C PRO A 432 15.44 -4.92 -37.91
N GLY A 433 15.41 -5.76 -36.88
CA GLY A 433 16.61 -6.39 -36.30
C GLY A 433 16.50 -6.67 -34.81
N VAL A 434 17.61 -6.92 -34.13
CA VAL A 434 17.63 -7.30 -32.69
C VAL A 434 18.03 -6.10 -31.84
N ALA A 435 17.10 -5.61 -31.01
CA ALA A 435 17.38 -4.58 -30.01
C ALA A 435 17.89 -5.26 -28.72
N THR A 436 19.16 -5.06 -28.36
CA THR A 436 19.73 -5.56 -27.10
C THR A 436 19.60 -4.49 -26.02
N VAL A 437 18.63 -4.64 -25.12
CA VAL A 437 18.42 -3.71 -24.01
C VAL A 437 19.29 -4.11 -22.82
N LYS A 438 20.03 -3.15 -22.29
CA LYS A 438 20.92 -3.31 -21.12
C LYS A 438 20.36 -2.49 -19.96
N ALA A 439 20.28 -3.09 -18.77
CA ALA A 439 19.90 -2.41 -17.53
C ALA A 439 21.11 -2.41 -16.58
N GLN A 440 21.59 -1.22 -16.21
CA GLN A 440 22.81 -1.01 -15.44
C GLN A 440 22.53 -0.30 -14.10
N VAL A 441 23.08 -0.85 -13.01
CA VAL A 441 23.08 -0.23 -11.69
C VAL A 441 24.53 0.11 -11.35
N LEU A 442 24.90 1.37 -11.57
CA LEU A 442 26.28 1.83 -11.39
C LEU A 442 26.62 2.02 -9.91
N ALA A 443 27.88 1.75 -9.54
CA ALA A 443 28.48 2.05 -8.24
C ALA A 443 28.64 3.55 -8.02
N ALA A 444 29.00 4.29 -9.08
CA ALA A 444 29.02 5.75 -9.09
C ALA A 444 27.65 6.35 -9.44
N GLY A 445 27.32 7.50 -8.86
CA GLY A 445 26.14 8.29 -9.25
C GLY A 445 24.80 7.91 -8.61
N GLN A 446 24.79 6.98 -7.65
CA GLN A 446 23.65 6.75 -6.77
C GLN A 446 23.43 7.97 -5.83
N PRO A 447 22.20 8.26 -5.38
CA PRO A 447 21.94 9.32 -4.39
C PRO A 447 22.62 9.01 -3.06
N SER A 448 23.12 10.02 -2.35
CA SER A 448 23.90 9.85 -1.10
C SER A 448 23.13 9.24 0.09
N THR A 449 21.81 9.06 -0.03
CA THR A 449 20.94 8.37 0.94
C THR A 449 20.68 6.90 0.58
N ILE A 450 21.20 6.43 -0.55
CA ILE A 450 21.02 5.09 -1.11
C ILE A 450 22.38 4.36 -1.11
N PRO A 451 22.48 3.12 -0.61
CA PRO A 451 23.71 2.34 -0.71
C PRO A 451 24.12 2.08 -2.17
N SER A 452 25.34 2.48 -2.56
CA SER A 452 25.95 2.08 -3.84
C SER A 452 26.31 0.59 -3.87
N PRO A 453 26.18 -0.10 -5.03
CA PRO A 453 26.74 -1.43 -5.20
C PRO A 453 28.28 -1.40 -5.17
N ALA A 454 28.91 -2.54 -4.86
CA ALA A 454 30.37 -2.67 -4.76
C ALA A 454 31.10 -2.59 -6.11
N ALA A 455 30.39 -2.85 -7.21
CA ALA A 455 30.83 -2.70 -8.60
C ALA A 455 29.60 -2.40 -9.47
N ASP A 456 29.81 -1.98 -10.72
CA ASP A 456 28.71 -1.78 -11.67
C ASP A 456 28.03 -3.12 -11.98
N LEU A 457 26.70 -3.18 -11.82
CA LEU A 457 25.89 -4.36 -12.15
C LEU A 457 25.22 -4.16 -13.51
N GLN A 458 25.12 -5.21 -14.31
CA GLN A 458 24.41 -5.20 -15.59
C GLN A 458 23.62 -6.50 -15.80
N ALA A 459 22.45 -6.39 -16.42
CA ALA A 459 21.75 -7.51 -17.05
C ALA A 459 21.11 -7.04 -18.38
N ASP A 460 21.03 -7.96 -19.35
CA ASP A 460 20.60 -7.66 -20.72
C ASP A 460 19.40 -8.51 -21.14
N VAL A 461 18.52 -7.99 -22.01
CA VAL A 461 17.40 -8.69 -22.65
C VAL A 461 17.25 -8.25 -24.10
N THR A 462 16.96 -9.18 -25.01
CA THR A 462 16.72 -8.88 -26.42
C THR A 462 15.23 -8.68 -26.74
N VAL A 463 14.94 -7.82 -27.72
CA VAL A 463 13.61 -7.63 -28.30
C VAL A 463 13.75 -7.53 -29.82
N ASN A 464 13.04 -8.38 -30.58
CA ASN A 464 13.16 -8.43 -32.03
C ASN A 464 12.20 -7.42 -32.70
N PHE A 465 12.76 -6.49 -33.46
CA PHE A 465 12.01 -5.52 -34.25
C PHE A 465 11.70 -6.15 -35.61
N ILE A 466 10.46 -6.59 -35.79
CA ILE A 466 9.94 -7.27 -36.98
C ILE A 466 9.64 -6.24 -38.06
N SER A 467 9.93 -6.53 -39.33
CA SER A 467 9.62 -5.58 -40.41
C SER A 467 8.12 -5.45 -40.62
N THR A 468 7.66 -4.25 -40.98
CA THR A 468 6.27 -3.98 -41.39
C THR A 468 6.14 -3.71 -42.89
N THR A 469 7.25 -3.84 -43.63
CA THR A 469 7.28 -3.64 -45.08
C THR A 469 7.08 -4.98 -45.79
N VAL A 470 6.13 -5.04 -46.73
CA VAL A 470 5.94 -6.22 -47.60
C VAL A 470 7.19 -6.44 -48.45
N ALA A 471 7.68 -7.67 -48.53
CA ALA A 471 8.82 -8.03 -49.38
C ALA A 471 8.51 -9.16 -50.38
N SER A 472 7.55 -10.04 -50.07
CA SER A 472 7.12 -11.09 -50.99
C SER A 472 5.60 -11.30 -50.98
N VAL A 473 5.08 -11.72 -52.13
CA VAL A 473 3.68 -12.09 -52.35
C VAL A 473 3.67 -13.37 -53.18
N SER A 474 3.32 -14.49 -52.54
CA SER A 474 3.19 -15.80 -53.18
C SER A 474 1.72 -16.12 -53.40
N LEU A 475 1.35 -16.56 -54.61
CA LEU A 475 -0.03 -16.78 -55.03
C LEU A 475 -0.21 -18.22 -55.53
N ASP A 476 -1.20 -18.93 -54.98
CA ASP A 476 -1.63 -20.24 -55.46
C ASP A 476 -3.17 -20.36 -55.49
N ALA A 477 -3.72 -21.46 -56.00
CA ALA A 477 -5.15 -21.76 -56.03
C ALA A 477 -5.46 -23.23 -55.72
N THR A 478 -6.56 -23.43 -54.99
CA THR A 478 -7.09 -24.76 -54.61
C THR A 478 -7.43 -25.68 -55.81
N LYS A 479 -7.74 -25.09 -56.96
CA LYS A 479 -7.87 -25.78 -58.26
C LYS A 479 -7.24 -24.91 -59.35
N LYS A 480 -6.39 -25.51 -60.18
CA LYS A 480 -5.75 -24.86 -61.34
C LYS A 480 -6.47 -25.12 -62.66
N ASN A 481 -7.43 -26.05 -62.64
CA ASN A 481 -8.38 -26.30 -63.72
C ASN A 481 -9.80 -26.28 -63.13
N ILE A 482 -10.68 -25.44 -63.67
CA ILE A 482 -12.12 -25.42 -63.37
C ILE A 482 -12.91 -25.37 -64.67
N ARG A 483 -14.13 -25.91 -64.67
CA ARG A 483 -14.98 -25.89 -65.87
C ARG A 483 -15.63 -24.52 -66.02
N GLY A 484 -14.98 -23.64 -66.76
CA GLY A 484 -15.35 -22.22 -66.86
C GLY A 484 -15.61 -21.74 -68.29
N LEU A 485 -15.40 -22.58 -69.31
CA LEU A 485 -15.61 -22.21 -70.73
C LEU A 485 -17.08 -22.29 -71.13
N ASP A 486 -17.78 -23.34 -70.67
CA ASP A 486 -19.17 -23.67 -71.04
C ASP A 486 -20.14 -23.65 -69.85
N VAL A 487 -19.65 -23.39 -68.63
CA VAL A 487 -20.46 -23.30 -67.40
C VAL A 487 -20.05 -22.06 -66.59
N VAL A 488 -21.00 -21.15 -66.38
CA VAL A 488 -20.84 -19.99 -65.50
C VAL A 488 -20.85 -20.42 -64.04
N GLY A 489 -20.09 -19.73 -63.19
CA GLY A 489 -20.28 -19.80 -61.73
C GLY A 489 -19.50 -20.92 -61.03
N ASN A 490 -18.75 -21.75 -61.76
CA ASN A 490 -17.74 -22.62 -61.14
C ASN A 490 -16.60 -21.77 -60.57
N THR A 491 -16.05 -22.20 -59.43
CA THR A 491 -15.11 -21.41 -58.63
C THR A 491 -13.82 -22.16 -58.24
N THR A 492 -12.78 -21.37 -57.97
CA THR A 492 -11.56 -21.80 -57.29
C THR A 492 -11.18 -20.76 -56.23
N ASN A 493 -10.75 -21.22 -55.05
CA ASN A 493 -10.21 -20.33 -54.02
C ASN A 493 -8.75 -20.05 -54.34
N LEU A 494 -8.43 -18.77 -54.55
CA LEU A 494 -7.10 -18.19 -54.56
C LEU A 494 -6.60 -18.04 -53.12
N ILE A 495 -5.34 -18.38 -52.88
CA ILE A 495 -4.65 -18.26 -51.60
C ILE A 495 -3.40 -17.43 -51.83
N VAL A 496 -3.23 -16.34 -51.09
CA VAL A 496 -2.01 -15.54 -51.11
C VAL A 496 -1.32 -15.57 -49.75
N ILE A 497 0.00 -15.72 -49.77
CA ILE A 497 0.87 -15.60 -48.60
C ILE A 497 1.74 -14.36 -48.81
N VAL A 498 1.73 -13.46 -47.84
CA VAL A 498 2.39 -12.16 -47.89
C VAL A 498 3.36 -12.07 -46.72
N SER A 499 4.65 -11.95 -47.03
CA SER A 499 5.72 -11.96 -46.02
C SER A 499 6.61 -10.72 -46.09
N THR A 500 7.20 -10.41 -44.94
CA THR A 500 8.10 -9.28 -44.72
C THR A 500 9.53 -9.60 -45.18
N SER A 501 10.42 -8.59 -45.15
CA SER A 501 11.83 -8.74 -45.55
C SER A 501 12.64 -9.72 -44.69
N ASP A 502 12.19 -9.94 -43.46
CA ASP A 502 12.72 -10.86 -42.45
C ASP A 502 11.95 -12.19 -42.39
N GLY A 503 11.09 -12.47 -43.38
CA GLY A 503 10.41 -13.76 -43.55
C GLY A 503 9.16 -13.97 -42.67
N HIS A 504 8.84 -13.03 -41.79
CA HIS A 504 7.63 -13.08 -40.96
C HIS A 504 6.36 -12.80 -41.79
N ALA A 505 5.21 -13.14 -41.22
CA ALA A 505 3.92 -12.69 -41.73
C ALA A 505 3.85 -11.15 -41.68
N VAL A 506 3.27 -10.52 -42.72
CA VAL A 506 2.91 -9.10 -42.62
C VAL A 506 1.81 -8.89 -41.59
N ALA A 507 1.70 -7.66 -41.09
CA ALA A 507 0.66 -7.29 -40.13
C ALA A 507 -0.75 -7.66 -40.64
N ASP A 508 -1.61 -8.07 -39.72
CA ASP A 508 -3.04 -8.17 -39.97
C ASP A 508 -3.58 -6.86 -40.56
N ASP A 509 -4.68 -6.96 -41.29
CA ASP A 509 -5.32 -5.84 -41.98
C ASP A 509 -4.52 -5.27 -43.19
N THR A 510 -3.34 -5.82 -43.54
CA THR A 510 -2.61 -5.43 -44.78
C THR A 510 -3.45 -5.73 -46.02
N ALA A 511 -3.70 -4.70 -46.85
CA ALA A 511 -4.51 -4.84 -48.04
C ALA A 511 -3.78 -5.58 -49.17
N VAL A 512 -4.47 -6.53 -49.78
CA VAL A 512 -4.12 -7.16 -51.06
C VAL A 512 -5.00 -6.54 -52.16
N THR A 513 -4.57 -6.62 -53.40
CA THR A 513 -5.39 -6.45 -54.61
C THR A 513 -5.13 -7.63 -55.54
N PHE A 514 -6.16 -8.44 -55.84
CA PHE A 514 -6.07 -9.44 -56.92
C PHE A 514 -6.49 -8.82 -58.25
N THR A 515 -5.88 -9.23 -59.36
CA THR A 515 -6.32 -8.88 -60.71
C THR A 515 -6.36 -10.12 -61.60
N THR A 516 -7.20 -10.11 -62.64
CA THR A 516 -7.24 -11.16 -63.67
C THR A 516 -7.72 -10.62 -65.01
N ASN A 517 -7.38 -11.33 -66.10
CA ASN A 517 -7.86 -11.05 -67.46
C ASN A 517 -9.22 -11.71 -67.79
N ARG A 518 -9.71 -12.66 -66.99
CA ARG A 518 -10.93 -13.45 -67.23
C ARG A 518 -11.63 -13.85 -65.94
N GLY A 519 -12.94 -14.04 -66.01
CA GLY A 519 -13.75 -14.35 -64.84
C GLY A 519 -13.98 -13.12 -63.97
N SER A 520 -14.54 -13.35 -62.78
CA SER A 520 -14.68 -12.33 -61.74
C SER A 520 -14.07 -12.82 -60.43
N ILE A 521 -13.31 -11.95 -59.76
CA ILE A 521 -12.76 -12.22 -58.43
C ILE A 521 -13.63 -11.52 -57.37
N SER A 522 -13.99 -12.26 -56.32
CA SER A 522 -14.72 -11.71 -55.16
C SER A 522 -13.92 -10.61 -54.46
N ASN A 523 -14.62 -9.62 -53.89
CA ASN A 523 -14.06 -8.49 -53.15
C ASN A 523 -12.81 -8.83 -52.31
N VAL A 524 -11.73 -8.05 -52.46
CA VAL A 524 -10.40 -8.48 -52.01
C VAL A 524 -10.24 -8.39 -50.50
N THR A 525 -9.69 -9.45 -49.90
CA THR A 525 -9.39 -9.55 -48.48
C THR A 525 -8.15 -8.76 -48.08
N LYS A 526 -8.17 -8.28 -46.84
CA LYS A 526 -6.96 -7.98 -46.07
C LYS A 526 -6.31 -9.27 -45.56
N THR A 527 -5.06 -9.22 -45.16
CA THR A 527 -4.37 -10.37 -44.53
C THR A 527 -4.82 -10.62 -43.09
N TYR A 528 -4.75 -11.90 -42.69
CA TYR A 528 -4.73 -12.37 -41.31
C TYR A 528 -3.58 -13.37 -41.16
N ALA A 529 -2.70 -13.19 -40.18
CA ALA A 529 -1.44 -13.94 -40.02
C ALA A 529 -0.62 -14.01 -41.34
N GLY A 530 -0.61 -12.93 -42.12
CA GLY A 530 0.07 -12.85 -43.42
C GLY A 530 -0.61 -13.59 -44.59
N GLN A 531 -1.73 -14.28 -44.36
CA GLN A 531 -2.50 -14.96 -45.42
C GLN A 531 -3.75 -14.17 -45.81
N ALA A 532 -4.09 -14.17 -47.10
CA ALA A 532 -5.35 -13.65 -47.63
C ALA A 532 -5.95 -14.65 -48.64
N THR A 533 -7.24 -14.54 -48.96
CA THR A 533 -7.94 -15.45 -49.88
C THR A 533 -9.00 -14.75 -50.72
N ALA A 534 -9.24 -15.21 -51.93
CA ALA A 534 -10.34 -14.69 -52.77
C ALA A 534 -10.92 -15.80 -53.64
N VAL A 535 -12.16 -15.65 -54.09
CA VAL A 535 -12.82 -16.62 -54.96
C VAL A 535 -12.77 -16.11 -56.39
N LEU A 536 -12.07 -16.84 -57.27
CA LEU A 536 -12.17 -16.65 -58.72
C LEU A 536 -13.36 -17.45 -59.24
N THR A 537 -14.21 -16.80 -60.05
CA THR A 537 -15.43 -17.37 -60.62
C THR A 537 -15.36 -17.32 -62.15
N GLY A 538 -15.61 -18.46 -62.82
CA GLY A 538 -15.63 -18.56 -64.27
C GLY A 538 -16.86 -17.89 -64.92
N ASP A 539 -16.65 -17.27 -66.08
CA ASP A 539 -17.60 -16.37 -66.74
C ASP A 539 -18.19 -16.89 -68.07
N SER A 540 -17.79 -18.08 -68.55
CA SER A 540 -18.17 -18.63 -69.87
C SER A 540 -17.81 -17.75 -71.08
N SER A 541 -16.85 -16.83 -70.94
CA SER A 541 -16.58 -15.75 -71.90
C SER A 541 -16.03 -16.18 -73.28
N GLY A 542 -15.84 -17.47 -73.53
CA GLY A 542 -15.34 -18.01 -74.81
C GLY A 542 -13.90 -17.60 -75.14
N GLY A 543 -13.40 -17.97 -76.32
CA GLY A 543 -11.99 -17.86 -76.67
C GLY A 543 -11.15 -18.95 -75.99
N ASP A 544 -9.88 -18.67 -75.68
CA ASP A 544 -8.90 -19.67 -75.18
C ASP A 544 -9.24 -20.37 -73.86
N GLY A 545 -9.92 -19.71 -72.93
CA GLY A 545 -10.16 -20.23 -71.57
C GLY A 545 -8.97 -20.10 -70.62
N ILE A 546 -8.02 -19.19 -70.86
CA ILE A 546 -6.85 -19.00 -69.98
C ILE A 546 -7.04 -17.77 -69.09
N ALA A 547 -7.26 -18.01 -67.79
CA ALA A 547 -7.35 -16.97 -66.77
C ALA A 547 -6.00 -16.81 -66.04
N THR A 548 -5.29 -15.73 -66.35
CA THR A 548 -4.09 -15.30 -65.63
C THR A 548 -4.50 -14.45 -64.43
N VAL A 549 -3.93 -14.73 -63.27
CA VAL A 549 -4.22 -14.04 -62.00
C VAL A 549 -2.93 -13.50 -61.38
N THR A 550 -2.96 -12.30 -60.82
CA THR A 550 -1.89 -11.77 -59.97
C THR A 550 -2.46 -11.26 -58.65
N ALA A 551 -1.61 -11.19 -57.63
CA ALA A 551 -1.90 -10.55 -56.35
C ALA A 551 -0.84 -9.50 -56.03
N THR A 552 -1.26 -8.32 -55.59
CA THR A 552 -0.38 -7.21 -55.21
C THR A 552 -0.63 -6.82 -53.75
N ALA A 553 0.42 -6.67 -52.94
CA ALA A 553 0.33 -6.19 -51.56
C ALA A 553 1.53 -5.28 -51.25
N GLY A 554 1.30 -4.13 -50.65
CA GLY A 554 2.37 -3.15 -50.32
C GLY A 554 3.22 -2.67 -51.51
N GLY A 555 2.72 -2.81 -52.74
CA GLY A 555 3.46 -2.52 -53.98
C GLY A 555 4.23 -3.72 -54.58
N VAL A 556 4.45 -4.79 -53.81
CA VAL A 556 5.01 -6.06 -54.32
C VAL A 556 3.90 -6.83 -55.03
N THR A 557 4.20 -7.42 -56.19
CA THR A 557 3.24 -8.22 -56.98
C THR A 557 3.76 -9.63 -57.17
N SER A 558 2.86 -10.62 -57.10
CA SER A 558 3.17 -12.03 -57.29
C SER A 558 3.63 -12.35 -58.71
N ALA A 559 4.25 -13.52 -58.88
CA ALA A 559 4.27 -14.17 -60.19
C ALA A 559 2.83 -14.39 -60.70
N PRO A 560 2.60 -14.38 -62.03
CA PRO A 560 1.30 -14.68 -62.60
C PRO A 560 0.94 -16.16 -62.42
N LEU A 561 -0.20 -16.42 -61.79
CA LEU A 561 -0.79 -17.76 -61.66
C LEU A 561 -1.73 -18.00 -62.84
N THR A 562 -1.56 -19.13 -63.54
CA THR A 562 -2.48 -19.55 -64.61
C THR A 562 -3.55 -20.48 -64.07
N ILE A 563 -4.81 -20.17 -64.34
CA ILE A 563 -5.98 -21.02 -64.11
C ILE A 563 -6.61 -21.34 -65.46
N ILE A 564 -6.83 -22.62 -65.72
CA ILE A 564 -7.54 -23.11 -66.91
C ILE A 564 -9.05 -23.07 -66.61
N PHE A 565 -9.78 -22.36 -67.46
CA PHE A 565 -11.24 -22.44 -67.57
C PHE A 565 -11.56 -23.42 -68.71
N SER A 566 -11.57 -24.72 -68.42
CA SER A 566 -11.85 -25.76 -69.42
C SER A 566 -13.34 -25.86 -69.77
N GLY A 567 -13.64 -26.47 -70.91
CA GLY A 567 -15.00 -26.83 -71.33
C GLY A 567 -15.29 -28.34 -71.24
N ALA A 568 -16.44 -28.75 -71.77
CA ALA A 568 -16.73 -30.14 -72.08
C ALA A 568 -15.68 -30.78 -73.02
N PRO A 569 -15.46 -32.11 -72.94
CA PRO A 569 -14.57 -32.83 -73.86
C PRO A 569 -14.98 -32.66 -75.33
N SER A 570 -13.99 -32.45 -76.19
CA SER A 570 -14.14 -32.35 -77.64
C SER A 570 -13.68 -33.63 -78.32
N ALA A 571 -14.55 -34.28 -79.09
CA ALA A 571 -14.22 -35.51 -79.82
C ALA A 571 -13.05 -35.36 -80.81
N ALA A 572 -12.73 -34.14 -81.25
CA ALA A 572 -11.58 -33.86 -82.11
C ALA A 572 -10.23 -33.86 -81.36
N ASN A 573 -10.24 -33.57 -80.05
CA ASN A 573 -9.03 -33.41 -79.23
C ASN A 573 -8.86 -34.52 -78.17
N CYS A 574 -9.87 -35.38 -77.99
CA CYS A 574 -9.77 -36.57 -77.14
C CYS A 574 -9.17 -37.76 -77.91
N ASN A 575 -8.39 -38.61 -77.23
CA ASN A 575 -7.71 -39.77 -77.81
C ASN A 575 -7.85 -41.00 -76.88
N ILE A 576 -7.80 -42.19 -77.48
CA ILE A 576 -7.78 -43.47 -76.78
C ILE A 576 -6.65 -44.34 -77.32
N GLU A 577 -5.84 -44.87 -76.44
CA GLU A 577 -4.69 -45.72 -76.76
C GLU A 577 -4.75 -47.01 -75.94
N ILE A 578 -4.26 -48.11 -76.53
CA ILE A 578 -4.15 -49.42 -75.87
C ILE A 578 -2.72 -49.87 -76.08
N PHE A 579 -1.98 -50.16 -75.00
CA PHE A 579 -0.61 -50.62 -75.08
C PHE A 579 -0.33 -51.81 -74.15
N PRO A 580 0.14 -52.96 -74.67
CA PRO A 580 0.24 -53.30 -76.10
C PRO A 580 -1.14 -53.46 -76.76
N ALA A 581 -1.26 -53.11 -78.05
CA ALA A 581 -2.49 -53.31 -78.82
C ALA A 581 -2.73 -54.77 -79.26
N THR A 582 -1.87 -55.70 -78.81
CA THR A 582 -1.91 -57.13 -79.14
C THR A 582 -1.74 -57.92 -77.85
N LEU A 583 -2.64 -58.88 -77.56
CA LEU A 583 -2.70 -59.62 -76.30
C LEU A 583 -2.80 -61.12 -76.53
N ALA A 584 -2.11 -61.93 -75.73
CA ALA A 584 -2.33 -63.37 -75.71
C ALA A 584 -3.75 -63.71 -75.23
N LYS A 585 -4.38 -64.76 -75.78
CA LYS A 585 -5.72 -65.25 -75.37
C LYS A 585 -5.86 -65.59 -73.88
N SER A 586 -4.75 -65.86 -73.19
CA SER A 586 -4.71 -66.11 -71.75
C SER A 586 -3.58 -65.29 -71.13
N GLY A 587 -3.82 -64.71 -69.96
CA GLY A 587 -2.85 -63.93 -69.17
C GLY A 587 -2.41 -62.58 -69.77
N GLY A 588 -2.98 -62.16 -70.90
CA GLY A 588 -2.66 -60.90 -71.56
C GLY A 588 -3.13 -59.68 -70.75
N SER A 589 -2.33 -58.62 -70.73
CA SER A 589 -2.63 -57.36 -70.04
C SER A 589 -2.19 -56.15 -70.87
N ALA A 590 -3.02 -55.12 -70.95
CA ALA A 590 -2.73 -53.84 -71.59
C ALA A 590 -3.21 -52.66 -70.74
N THR A 591 -2.50 -51.54 -70.83
CA THR A 591 -3.00 -50.24 -70.33
C THR A 591 -3.87 -49.62 -71.42
N ILE A 592 -5.09 -49.23 -71.07
CA ILE A 592 -5.90 -48.29 -71.85
C ILE A 592 -5.63 -46.89 -71.28
N THR A 593 -5.20 -45.96 -72.13
CA THR A 593 -5.06 -44.54 -71.78
C THR A 593 -6.10 -43.74 -72.55
N VAL A 594 -6.96 -43.02 -71.81
CA VAL A 594 -7.94 -42.09 -72.38
C VAL A 594 -7.50 -40.67 -72.03
N THR A 595 -7.17 -39.89 -73.06
CA THR A 595 -6.83 -38.47 -72.94
C THR A 595 -8.05 -37.66 -73.33
N ALA A 596 -8.62 -36.92 -72.37
CA ALA A 596 -9.81 -36.10 -72.54
C ALA A 596 -9.44 -34.60 -72.53
N ARG A 597 -9.71 -33.91 -73.64
CA ARG A 597 -9.41 -32.49 -73.83
C ARG A 597 -10.60 -31.75 -74.41
N ASP A 598 -10.75 -30.48 -74.06
CA ASP A 598 -11.81 -29.61 -74.56
C ASP A 598 -11.51 -29.09 -75.98
N ILE A 599 -12.36 -28.20 -76.50
CA ILE A 599 -12.23 -27.63 -77.86
C ILE A 599 -10.93 -26.81 -78.07
N ASN A 600 -10.38 -26.25 -77.00
CA ASN A 600 -9.13 -25.46 -77.01
C ASN A 600 -7.89 -26.33 -76.74
N ASN A 601 -8.07 -27.66 -76.70
CA ASN A 601 -7.04 -28.66 -76.38
C ASN A 601 -6.52 -28.59 -74.93
N HIS A 602 -7.23 -27.90 -74.03
CA HIS A 602 -6.96 -27.95 -72.59
C HIS A 602 -7.46 -29.28 -72.00
N PRO A 603 -6.82 -29.81 -70.94
CA PRO A 603 -7.35 -30.96 -70.21
C PRO A 603 -8.73 -30.63 -69.63
N VAL A 604 -9.68 -31.56 -69.73
CA VAL A 604 -10.94 -31.42 -68.98
C VAL A 604 -10.67 -31.49 -67.47
N VAL A 605 -11.54 -30.88 -66.66
CA VAL A 605 -11.38 -30.86 -65.19
C VAL A 605 -11.10 -32.23 -64.60
N ASP A 606 -10.28 -32.26 -63.55
CA ASP A 606 -10.06 -33.44 -62.73
C ASP A 606 -11.39 -33.97 -62.17
N ASN A 607 -11.44 -35.28 -61.94
CA ASN A 607 -12.64 -36.00 -61.50
C ASN A 607 -13.73 -36.17 -62.59
N THR A 608 -13.47 -35.81 -63.85
CA THR A 608 -14.42 -36.09 -64.96
C THR A 608 -14.54 -37.61 -65.17
N PRO A 609 -15.74 -38.21 -65.05
CA PRO A 609 -15.89 -39.66 -65.19
C PRO A 609 -15.63 -40.17 -66.62
N VAL A 610 -14.90 -41.29 -66.70
CA VAL A 610 -14.67 -42.04 -67.95
C VAL A 610 -15.02 -43.51 -67.70
N THR A 611 -15.89 -44.08 -68.52
CA THR A 611 -16.34 -45.48 -68.42
C THR A 611 -15.90 -46.29 -69.64
N ILE A 612 -15.46 -47.52 -69.43
CA ILE A 612 -14.99 -48.43 -70.48
C ILE A 612 -15.94 -49.62 -70.66
N VAL A 613 -16.21 -49.96 -71.93
CA VAL A 613 -16.77 -51.24 -72.35
C VAL A 613 -15.77 -51.89 -73.31
N THR A 614 -15.58 -53.21 -73.24
CA THR A 614 -14.79 -53.99 -74.21
C THR A 614 -15.65 -55.09 -74.83
N SER A 615 -15.45 -55.42 -76.11
CA SER A 615 -16.09 -56.57 -76.75
C SER A 615 -15.36 -57.90 -76.49
N LYS A 616 -14.13 -57.86 -75.96
CA LYS A 616 -13.34 -59.04 -75.59
C LYS A 616 -12.52 -58.81 -74.32
N GLY A 617 -12.31 -59.89 -73.56
CA GLY A 617 -11.64 -59.81 -72.26
C GLY A 617 -12.47 -59.03 -71.23
N PHE A 618 -11.82 -58.46 -70.24
CA PHE A 618 -12.43 -57.61 -69.21
C PHE A 618 -11.55 -56.39 -68.92
N VAL A 619 -12.13 -55.35 -68.34
CA VAL A 619 -11.40 -54.12 -67.98
C VAL A 619 -11.61 -53.83 -66.50
N GLU A 620 -10.53 -53.51 -65.79
CA GLU A 620 -10.56 -53.17 -64.37
C GLU A 620 -9.76 -51.89 -64.09
N PRO A 621 -10.35 -50.90 -63.39
CA PRO A 621 -11.79 -50.77 -63.10
C PRO A 621 -12.58 -50.50 -64.41
N ILE A 622 -13.91 -50.71 -64.43
CA ILE A 622 -14.75 -50.33 -65.60
C ILE A 622 -15.06 -48.83 -65.67
N SER A 623 -14.81 -48.08 -64.58
CA SER A 623 -14.96 -46.64 -64.49
C SER A 623 -13.80 -46.05 -63.70
N ASN A 624 -13.26 -44.94 -64.18
CA ASN A 624 -12.22 -44.17 -63.52
C ASN A 624 -12.51 -42.68 -63.78
N GLN A 625 -11.68 -41.78 -63.26
CA GLN A 625 -11.83 -40.35 -63.46
C GLN A 625 -10.54 -39.73 -64.02
N THR A 626 -10.65 -38.56 -64.63
CA THR A 626 -9.50 -37.80 -65.13
C THR A 626 -8.66 -37.20 -64.00
N ASN A 627 -7.35 -37.18 -64.21
CA ASN A 627 -6.37 -36.36 -63.53
C ASN A 627 -5.48 -35.71 -64.60
N ASP A 628 -5.38 -34.38 -64.63
CA ASP A 628 -4.83 -33.59 -65.75
C ASP A 628 -5.40 -34.01 -67.12
N GLY A 629 -6.71 -34.24 -67.16
CA GLY A 629 -7.43 -34.72 -68.35
C GLY A 629 -7.17 -36.17 -68.77
N VAL A 630 -6.35 -36.95 -68.05
CA VAL A 630 -6.03 -38.34 -68.40
C VAL A 630 -6.70 -39.32 -67.44
N ALA A 631 -7.34 -40.37 -67.99
CA ALA A 631 -7.85 -41.51 -67.24
C ALA A 631 -7.23 -42.82 -67.76
N ALA A 632 -6.81 -43.71 -66.85
CA ALA A 632 -6.12 -44.96 -67.19
C ALA A 632 -6.85 -46.19 -66.65
N PHE A 633 -6.78 -47.30 -67.38
CA PHE A 633 -7.49 -48.56 -67.08
C PHE A 633 -6.64 -49.77 -67.46
N THR A 634 -6.91 -50.95 -66.89
CA THR A 634 -6.24 -52.20 -67.31
C THR A 634 -7.20 -53.10 -68.08
N LEU A 635 -6.90 -53.37 -69.35
CA LEU A 635 -7.53 -54.40 -70.17
C LEU A 635 -6.83 -55.74 -69.92
N ARG A 636 -7.60 -56.82 -69.73
CA ARG A 636 -7.09 -58.18 -69.50
C ARG A 636 -7.83 -59.21 -70.36
N THR A 637 -7.11 -60.22 -70.83
CA THR A 637 -7.72 -61.47 -71.29
C THR A 637 -7.88 -62.44 -70.11
N SER A 638 -8.57 -63.57 -70.32
CA SER A 638 -8.82 -64.56 -69.27
C SER A 638 -7.53 -65.01 -68.57
N ALA A 639 -7.55 -65.16 -67.25
CA ALA A 639 -6.45 -65.77 -66.51
C ALA A 639 -6.49 -67.31 -66.57
N ASP A 640 -7.61 -67.89 -66.99
CA ASP A 640 -7.76 -69.33 -67.22
C ASP A 640 -7.30 -69.69 -68.64
N ALA A 641 -6.51 -70.75 -68.76
CA ALA A 641 -6.01 -71.27 -70.03
C ALA A 641 -6.97 -72.29 -70.66
N GLU A 642 -7.84 -72.92 -69.86
CA GLU A 642 -8.92 -73.82 -70.32
C GLU A 642 -10.14 -73.01 -70.81
N SER A 643 -10.35 -71.82 -70.23
CA SER A 643 -11.37 -70.83 -70.64
C SER A 643 -10.74 -69.53 -71.18
N PRO A 644 -9.95 -69.55 -72.28
CA PRO A 644 -9.26 -68.38 -72.80
C PRO A 644 -10.20 -67.39 -73.49
N THR A 645 -9.78 -66.13 -73.63
CA THR A 645 -10.50 -65.12 -74.43
C THR A 645 -10.38 -65.43 -75.92
N GLU A 646 -11.48 -65.38 -76.67
CA GLU A 646 -11.53 -65.73 -78.10
C GLU A 646 -10.51 -64.92 -78.96
N PRO A 647 -9.62 -65.58 -79.72
CA PRO A 647 -8.70 -64.92 -80.64
C PRO A 647 -9.37 -64.09 -81.74
N GLY A 648 -8.58 -63.22 -82.39
CA GLY A 648 -9.03 -62.21 -83.34
C GLY A 648 -9.35 -60.87 -82.68
N ASP A 649 -9.84 -59.91 -83.46
CA ASP A 649 -9.98 -58.52 -83.03
C ASP A 649 -11.04 -58.31 -81.93
N GLY A 650 -10.79 -57.30 -81.10
CA GLY A 650 -11.66 -56.84 -80.02
C GLY A 650 -11.62 -55.30 -79.94
N THR A 651 -12.72 -54.70 -79.48
CA THR A 651 -12.91 -53.25 -79.49
C THR A 651 -13.09 -52.75 -78.06
N VAL A 652 -12.26 -51.78 -77.66
CA VAL A 652 -12.49 -50.97 -76.46
C VAL A 652 -13.27 -49.73 -76.85
N THR A 653 -14.36 -49.46 -76.15
CA THR A 653 -15.16 -48.23 -76.26
C THR A 653 -15.05 -47.45 -74.94
N ALA A 654 -14.46 -46.27 -75.00
CA ALA A 654 -14.45 -45.33 -73.89
C ALA A 654 -15.57 -44.30 -74.06
N THR A 655 -16.31 -44.03 -72.99
CA THR A 655 -17.25 -42.90 -72.91
C THR A 655 -16.74 -41.91 -71.88
N ILE A 656 -16.36 -40.72 -72.32
CA ILE A 656 -15.97 -39.59 -71.46
C ILE A 656 -17.25 -38.80 -71.17
N SER A 657 -17.59 -38.66 -69.88
CA SER A 657 -18.73 -37.86 -69.45
C SER A 657 -18.52 -36.39 -69.79
N ALA A 658 -19.48 -35.77 -70.49
CA ALA A 658 -19.44 -34.35 -70.74
C ALA A 658 -19.86 -33.52 -69.51
N GLY A 659 -20.72 -34.07 -68.66
CA GLY A 659 -21.33 -33.37 -67.51
C GLY A 659 -22.27 -32.23 -67.90
N GLY A 660 -23.33 -32.02 -67.11
CA GLY A 660 -24.33 -30.99 -67.40
C GLY A 660 -25.09 -31.29 -68.69
N THR A 661 -25.21 -30.31 -69.57
CA THR A 661 -26.01 -30.35 -70.81
C THR A 661 -25.24 -30.77 -72.06
N GLY A 662 -23.95 -31.09 -71.95
CA GLY A 662 -23.11 -31.53 -73.07
C GLY A 662 -23.36 -32.99 -73.47
N SER A 663 -23.07 -33.33 -74.74
CA SER A 663 -23.07 -34.72 -75.22
C SER A 663 -21.74 -35.40 -74.87
N ASN A 664 -21.80 -36.60 -74.27
CA ASN A 664 -20.62 -37.40 -73.94
C ASN A 664 -19.78 -37.72 -75.20
N VAL A 665 -18.46 -37.71 -75.05
CA VAL A 665 -17.54 -38.12 -76.12
C VAL A 665 -17.34 -39.63 -76.06
N ILE A 666 -17.62 -40.32 -77.17
CA ILE A 666 -17.42 -41.76 -77.33
C ILE A 666 -16.21 -41.97 -78.24
N LEU A 667 -15.26 -42.77 -77.79
CA LEU A 667 -14.04 -43.13 -78.53
C LEU A 667 -13.93 -44.65 -78.64
N THR A 668 -13.50 -45.16 -79.80
CA THR A 668 -13.33 -46.60 -80.04
C THR A 668 -11.91 -46.91 -80.51
N LYS A 669 -11.28 -47.95 -79.94
CA LYS A 669 -9.96 -48.46 -80.35
C LYS A 669 -10.00 -49.97 -80.51
N GLN A 670 -9.41 -50.47 -81.58
CA GLN A 670 -9.23 -51.92 -81.79
C GLN A 670 -7.95 -52.41 -81.12
N PHE A 671 -7.99 -53.66 -80.66
CA PHE A 671 -6.84 -54.47 -80.25
C PHE A 671 -7.04 -55.90 -80.77
N THR A 672 -5.97 -56.69 -80.88
CA THR A 672 -6.06 -58.07 -81.39
C THR A 672 -5.71 -59.09 -80.31
N VAL A 673 -6.57 -60.09 -80.10
CA VAL A 673 -6.25 -61.25 -79.26
C VAL A 673 -5.58 -62.32 -80.12
N THR A 674 -4.35 -62.72 -79.79
CA THR A 674 -3.62 -63.76 -80.54
C THR A 674 -4.04 -65.17 -80.10
N PRO A 675 -3.98 -66.17 -81.02
CA PRO A 675 -4.17 -67.59 -80.70
C PRO A 675 -3.23 -68.17 -79.63
#